data_AF-A0A1I8GUR2-F1
#
_entry.id   AF-A0A1I8GUR2-F1
#
_cell.length_a   1.000
_cell.length_b   1.000
_cell.length_c   1.000
_cell.angle_alpha   90.00
_cell.angle_beta   90.00
_cell.angle_gamma   90.00
#
_symmetry.space_group_name_H-M   'P 1'
#
loop_
_entity.id
_entity.type
_entity.pdbx_description
1 polymer ?
#
loop_
_entity_poly.entity_id
_entity_poly.type
_entity_poly.pdbx_seq_one_letter_code
_entity_poly.pdbx_strand_id
1 'polypeptide(L)'
;DDFYYFLTKFYRPNQSQEAQMSDDESQQIDHSFHSLLESSNEKRIFKRILVANRGEIAMRIYRACSELGIRSIGVYSEVDTMHMHRTMADESYLIGKGLPPVQAYLNIPTIVQVAKETGADAVHPGYGFLSESAEFAQACNDAGIVFIGPKPETVALLGDKVKARAASVAAGVPVVPGSPGPIQSAKEVTDFCAEHGFPVILKAAFGGGGRGMRIVRRAEDLVESFERATSEAKAAFGNGSMFVERYVENARHIEIQILADSKGNVVHLHERDCSVQRRHQKVVEIAPAPYLDPAVAAAIAGDAVKLMRHVGYQNAGTVEFLYEQHTGQHFFMEVNPRIQVEHTVTEEVTGVDIVRKQIRIAEGYTLAQQDISQESVKVNGFAMQCRITTEDPHRGFQPDSGRLEDFRPGLGIGIRLDSASAYAGAIISPYYDSLLCKVIVKASNFHDCVVKTYRCLGEFRIRGVKTNIPFLRNLLNCSEFLSGPVSTGFLDRNPQLVKQKTSKNKAQRLLFFIAETLVNGPTTPISNKDIRIPEVNPPVPDIDYSSSCPPGWRQILLKEGPEAFAKAILRHPTVLLTDTTMRDAHQSLLATRVRTHDLIKIAPFVARRMENLLSLECWGGATFDVAMRFLHECPWDRLEELRKRIPNIPFQMLLRGANAVGYTNYPDNVVYKFCEEAVKSGMDIFRVFDCLNYIPNMVVGMDAVRKAGGVVEAALCYTGDVTRSEKYTLQYYLDTAEQLVRAGTHILAIKDMAGLLKPDGARLLVRALKTKFPDYPLHVHTHDTAGAGVATLLACAEAGADIIDAAVDSMSGITSQPSMGALVACLGGNGGGLRMPDVTQYSSYWELTRRLYANFECTSTMRSGNADVYENQIPGGQYTNLQFQSMSLGLADQFELVKKRFSEANQLLGDIIKVTPSSKIVGDLAQFMVQNGLSYNDVLERASDLSFPTSVIEFFDGHVGQPYGGFPPKLAAAVLKGRPPTYTDRPGAKMPPFDFDALRERLNEKFSDLHITEKDLISSALYPRMHEQFMINRRLYGPVWLLDTRVFFQGPKTAEELEIQLHQGKTMYVKPLAVAGVDKRGQRECFFEVNGQQRVVYVTDREASKDIIIRPKADQNNKGSVGSPMPGEILAIKVKQGDAVEKGQALIVVSAMKMELVVSAPITGKVKSVYVTVKDKVEGNDLVMDLE
;
A
#
# COMPACT_ATOMS: atom_id res chain seq x y z
N ASP A 1 22.57 47.83 0.97
CA ASP A 1 21.65 48.74 1.68
C ASP A 1 20.39 49.12 0.91
N ASP A 2 20.40 49.26 -0.43
CA ASP A 2 19.15 49.50 -1.20
C ASP A 2 18.23 48.27 -1.39
N PHE A 3 18.68 47.06 -1.10
CA PHE A 3 17.85 45.85 -1.16
C PHE A 3 16.95 45.68 0.10
N TYR A 4 17.34 46.29 1.23
CA TYR A 4 16.56 46.25 2.48
C TYR A 4 15.40 47.24 2.51
N TYR A 5 15.46 48.30 1.71
CA TYR A 5 14.38 49.29 1.58
C TYR A 5 13.21 48.79 0.72
N PHE A 6 13.45 47.83 -0.19
CA PHE A 6 12.41 47.29 -1.07
C PHE A 6 11.53 46.22 -0.37
N LEU A 7 12.09 45.46 0.57
CA LEU A 7 11.38 44.38 1.28
C LEU A 7 10.48 44.88 2.44
N THR A 8 10.77 46.05 3.00
CA THR A 8 10.03 46.60 4.15
C THR A 8 8.70 47.28 3.76
N LYS A 9 8.45 47.51 2.46
CA LYS A 9 7.17 48.08 1.98
C LYS A 9 6.10 47.03 1.61
N PHE A 10 6.46 45.76 1.41
CA PHE A 10 5.50 44.71 1.03
C PHE A 10 5.17 43.70 2.16
N TYR A 11 5.93 43.70 3.24
CA TYR A 11 5.66 42.84 4.41
C TYR A 11 5.69 43.67 5.69
N ARG A 12 4.57 44.34 5.99
CA ARG A 12 4.20 44.57 7.39
C ARG A 12 3.19 43.50 7.81
N PRO A 13 3.43 42.77 8.91
CA PRO A 13 2.41 41.96 9.53
C PRO A 13 1.38 42.92 10.13
N ASN A 14 0.14 42.88 9.66
CA ASN A 14 -0.97 43.54 10.37
C ASN A 14 -1.15 42.83 11.71
N GLN A 15 -0.54 43.39 12.76
CA GLN A 15 -1.02 43.25 14.12
C GLN A 15 -2.38 43.95 14.19
N SER A 16 -3.41 43.18 14.54
CA SER A 16 -4.67 43.64 15.14
C SER A 16 -5.24 44.97 14.64
N GLN A 17 -5.86 44.94 13.47
CA GLN A 17 -7.17 45.56 13.32
C GLN A 17 -8.07 44.45 12.79
N GLU A 18 -9.03 44.01 13.60
CA GLU A 18 -10.29 43.54 13.03
C GLU A 18 -10.75 44.67 12.12
N ALA A 19 -10.51 44.54 10.82
CA ALA A 19 -11.35 45.20 9.85
C ALA A 19 -12.71 44.50 9.98
N GLN A 20 -13.45 44.87 11.03
CA GLN A 20 -14.89 45.00 10.88
C GLN A 20 -15.04 45.96 9.71
N MET A 21 -15.17 45.42 8.49
CA MET A 21 -16.00 46.11 7.52
C MET A 21 -17.30 46.38 8.27
N SER A 22 -17.57 47.65 8.59
CA SER A 22 -18.87 48.02 9.08
C SER A 22 -19.90 47.49 8.08
N ASP A 23 -21.06 47.04 8.56
CA ASP A 23 -22.16 46.61 7.68
C ASP A 23 -22.47 47.64 6.56
N ASP A 24 -22.10 48.92 6.75
CA ASP A 24 -22.18 49.97 5.72
C ASP A 24 -21.23 49.80 4.51
N GLU A 25 -20.00 49.27 4.68
CA GLU A 25 -19.05 49.09 3.56
C GLU A 25 -19.35 47.82 2.74
N SER A 26 -19.83 46.75 3.40
CA SER A 26 -20.36 45.58 2.69
C SER A 26 -21.64 45.94 1.93
N GLN A 27 -22.53 46.75 2.53
CA GLN A 27 -23.73 47.28 1.86
C GLN A 27 -23.39 48.21 0.69
N GLN A 28 -22.36 49.07 0.79
CA GLN A 28 -21.93 49.93 -0.33
C GLN A 28 -21.39 49.14 -1.53
N ILE A 29 -20.62 48.07 -1.29
CA ILE A 29 -20.11 47.21 -2.37
C ILE A 29 -21.25 46.40 -3.00
N ASP A 30 -22.16 45.85 -2.20
CA ASP A 30 -23.39 45.18 -2.67
C ASP A 30 -24.26 46.12 -3.51
N HIS A 31 -24.39 47.39 -3.10
CA HIS A 31 -25.09 48.41 -3.89
C HIS A 31 -24.46 48.63 -5.27
N SER A 32 -23.14 48.56 -5.40
CA SER A 32 -22.45 48.74 -6.69
C SER A 32 -22.70 47.57 -7.65
N PHE A 33 -22.67 46.32 -7.15
CA PHE A 33 -22.96 45.13 -7.94
C PHE A 33 -24.45 45.02 -8.29
N HIS A 34 -25.34 45.35 -7.35
CA HIS A 34 -26.77 45.49 -7.61
C HIS A 34 -27.05 46.58 -8.65
N SER A 35 -26.36 47.73 -8.61
CA SER A 35 -26.48 48.76 -9.64
C SER A 35 -26.04 48.27 -11.03
N LEU A 36 -25.05 47.37 -11.09
CA LEU A 36 -24.55 46.77 -12.32
C LEU A 36 -25.58 45.81 -12.92
N LEU A 37 -26.21 45.00 -12.09
CA LEU A 37 -27.36 44.15 -12.47
C LEU A 37 -28.59 44.97 -12.88
N GLU A 38 -28.88 46.06 -12.16
CA GLU A 38 -29.98 46.99 -12.47
C GLU A 38 -29.73 47.85 -13.73
N SER A 39 -28.46 48.12 -14.07
CA SER A 39 -28.07 48.84 -15.29
C SER A 39 -28.22 48.02 -16.57
N SER A 40 -28.38 46.70 -16.46
CA SER A 40 -28.73 45.86 -17.59
C SER A 40 -30.20 46.11 -17.98
N ASN A 41 -30.48 46.39 -19.25
CA ASN A 41 -31.83 46.66 -19.78
C ASN A 41 -32.80 45.43 -19.69
N GLU A 42 -32.43 44.37 -18.95
CA GLU A 42 -33.20 43.13 -18.81
C GLU A 42 -34.10 43.19 -17.56
N LYS A 43 -35.41 43.24 -17.76
CA LYS A 43 -36.40 43.25 -16.68
C LYS A 43 -36.40 41.92 -15.94
N ARG A 44 -35.98 41.91 -14.66
CA ARG A 44 -36.04 40.72 -13.80
C ARG A 44 -37.47 40.42 -13.38
N ILE A 45 -37.93 39.19 -13.65
CA ILE A 45 -39.30 38.74 -13.35
C ILE A 45 -39.29 37.89 -12.07
N PHE A 46 -38.38 36.91 -11.97
CA PHE A 46 -38.21 36.12 -10.75
C PHE A 46 -37.28 36.82 -9.75
N LYS A 47 -37.73 36.93 -8.51
CA LYS A 47 -36.94 37.42 -7.38
C LYS A 47 -36.32 36.27 -6.60
N ARG A 48 -37.06 35.17 -6.43
CA ARG A 48 -36.68 34.01 -5.63
C ARG A 48 -36.95 32.69 -6.35
N ILE A 49 -35.96 31.80 -6.39
CA ILE A 49 -36.10 30.46 -6.98
C ILE A 49 -35.74 29.41 -5.93
N LEU A 50 -36.65 28.46 -5.71
CA LEU A 50 -36.38 27.25 -4.93
C LEU A 50 -35.78 26.16 -5.81
N VAL A 51 -34.72 25.52 -5.33
CA VAL A 51 -34.08 24.41 -6.03
C VAL A 51 -34.44 23.11 -5.32
N ALA A 52 -35.31 22.31 -5.95
CA ALA A 52 -35.80 21.05 -5.40
C ALA A 52 -34.83 19.89 -5.69
N ASN A 53 -33.57 20.05 -5.29
CA ASN A 53 -32.51 19.08 -5.53
C ASN A 53 -31.35 19.21 -4.52
N ARG A 54 -30.29 18.43 -4.70
CA ARG A 54 -29.09 18.39 -3.85
C ARG A 54 -27.79 18.34 -4.66
N GLY A 55 -26.66 18.39 -3.96
CA GLY A 55 -25.34 18.10 -4.54
C GLY A 55 -24.93 19.10 -5.63
N GLU A 56 -24.29 18.61 -6.68
CA GLU A 56 -23.66 19.46 -7.72
C GLU A 56 -24.69 20.31 -8.47
N ILE A 57 -25.83 19.73 -8.86
CA ILE A 57 -26.81 20.41 -9.70
C ILE A 57 -27.51 21.54 -8.95
N ALA A 58 -27.75 21.35 -7.64
CA ALA A 58 -28.28 22.42 -6.81
C ALA A 58 -27.33 23.62 -6.80
N MET A 59 -26.04 23.37 -6.58
CA MET A 59 -25.00 24.41 -6.63
C MET A 59 -24.85 25.05 -8.01
N ARG A 60 -24.95 24.27 -9.09
CA ARG A 60 -24.95 24.79 -10.46
C ARG A 60 -26.10 25.77 -10.72
N ILE A 61 -27.29 25.48 -10.19
CA ILE A 61 -28.45 26.36 -10.30
C ILE A 61 -28.29 27.59 -9.41
N TYR A 62 -27.78 27.46 -8.18
CA TYR A 62 -27.49 28.62 -7.32
C TYR A 62 -26.53 29.60 -7.96
N ARG A 63 -25.50 29.12 -8.66
CA ARG A 63 -24.59 29.97 -9.45
C ARG A 63 -25.33 30.76 -10.52
N ALA A 64 -26.17 30.10 -11.32
CA ALA A 64 -26.99 30.77 -12.34
C ALA A 64 -27.97 31.79 -11.72
N CYS A 65 -28.59 31.45 -10.58
CA CYS A 65 -29.44 32.39 -9.85
C CYS A 65 -28.65 33.63 -9.41
N SER A 66 -27.50 33.45 -8.77
CA SER A 66 -26.63 34.53 -8.29
C SER A 66 -26.17 35.45 -9.42
N GLU A 67 -25.76 34.88 -10.57
CA GLU A 67 -25.37 35.63 -11.77
C GLU A 67 -26.53 36.43 -12.39
N LEU A 68 -27.77 35.97 -12.20
CA LEU A 68 -29.00 36.68 -12.58
C LEU A 68 -29.51 37.63 -11.48
N GLY A 69 -28.81 37.72 -10.34
CA GLY A 69 -29.21 38.44 -9.14
C GLY A 69 -30.35 37.78 -8.35
N ILE A 70 -30.82 36.60 -8.74
CA ILE A 70 -31.95 35.86 -8.17
C ILE A 70 -31.58 35.21 -6.83
N ARG A 71 -32.40 35.44 -5.80
CA ARG A 71 -32.21 34.81 -4.49
C ARG A 71 -32.58 33.33 -4.56
N SER A 72 -31.70 32.50 -4.03
CA SER A 72 -31.77 31.04 -4.10
C SER A 72 -32.25 30.42 -2.79
N ILE A 73 -33.16 29.46 -2.90
CA ILE A 73 -33.74 28.75 -1.76
C ILE A 73 -33.41 27.27 -1.90
N GLY A 74 -32.64 26.75 -0.96
CA GLY A 74 -32.23 25.35 -0.93
C GLY A 74 -33.10 24.48 -0.03
N VAL A 75 -33.15 23.18 -0.34
CA VAL A 75 -33.75 22.18 0.54
C VAL A 75 -32.74 21.09 0.88
N TYR A 76 -32.84 20.51 2.07
CA TYR A 76 -31.94 19.45 2.53
C TYR A 76 -32.62 18.43 3.45
N SER A 77 -32.11 17.21 3.49
CA SER A 77 -32.53 16.17 4.45
C SER A 77 -31.71 16.22 5.74
N GLU A 78 -32.11 15.48 6.80
CA GLU A 78 -31.33 15.42 8.05
C GLU A 78 -29.90 14.91 7.84
N VAL A 79 -29.69 14.00 6.88
CA VAL A 79 -28.37 13.46 6.54
C VAL A 79 -27.52 14.49 5.80
N ASP A 80 -28.13 15.39 5.04
CA ASP A 80 -27.44 16.42 4.25
C ASP A 80 -27.06 17.68 5.08
N THR A 81 -27.22 17.65 6.41
CA THR A 81 -27.00 18.82 7.29
C THR A 81 -25.59 19.43 7.13
N MET A 82 -24.57 18.64 6.81
CA MET A 82 -23.17 19.08 6.66
C MET A 82 -22.72 19.20 5.19
N HIS A 83 -23.65 19.16 4.23
CA HIS A 83 -23.32 19.21 2.80
C HIS A 83 -23.28 20.65 2.24
N MET A 84 -22.44 20.86 1.22
CA MET A 84 -22.09 22.20 0.72
C MET A 84 -23.24 22.88 -0.02
N HIS A 85 -24.13 22.12 -0.69
CA HIS A 85 -25.27 22.71 -1.39
C HIS A 85 -26.22 23.43 -0.43
N ARG A 86 -26.34 22.97 0.82
CA ARG A 86 -27.15 23.63 1.85
C ARG A 86 -26.62 25.04 2.15
N THR A 87 -25.32 25.17 2.30
CA THR A 87 -24.65 26.41 2.71
C THR A 87 -24.38 27.37 1.56
N MET A 88 -24.52 26.92 0.31
CA MET A 88 -24.32 27.76 -0.89
C MET A 88 -25.59 28.54 -1.29
N ALA A 89 -26.78 28.06 -0.92
CA ALA A 89 -28.02 28.80 -1.13
C ALA A 89 -28.09 30.03 -0.19
N ASP A 90 -28.81 31.09 -0.60
CA ASP A 90 -29.01 32.28 0.24
C ASP A 90 -29.79 31.94 1.52
N GLU A 91 -30.71 30.98 1.42
CA GLU A 91 -31.42 30.37 2.54
C GLU A 91 -31.68 28.88 2.27
N SER A 92 -31.80 28.07 3.32
CA SER A 92 -32.05 26.63 3.17
C SER A 92 -32.93 26.03 4.27
N TYR A 93 -33.78 25.06 3.89
CA TYR A 93 -34.80 24.50 4.75
C TYR A 93 -34.76 22.97 4.81
N LEU A 94 -34.93 22.43 6.02
CA LEU A 94 -35.03 20.99 6.24
C LEU A 94 -36.36 20.48 5.66
N ILE A 95 -36.30 19.44 4.83
CA ILE A 95 -37.47 18.75 4.29
C ILE A 95 -37.53 17.30 4.78
N GLY A 96 -38.74 16.76 4.90
CA GLY A 96 -38.96 15.35 5.19
C GLY A 96 -38.35 14.88 6.51
N LYS A 97 -38.45 15.68 7.58
CA LYS A 97 -37.96 15.31 8.92
C LYS A 97 -38.49 13.93 9.35
N GLY A 98 -37.60 13.03 9.75
CA GLY A 98 -37.95 11.64 10.11
C GLY A 98 -38.26 10.71 8.93
N LEU A 99 -38.22 11.19 7.68
CA LEU A 99 -38.33 10.34 6.49
C LEU A 99 -36.96 9.76 6.10
N PRO A 100 -36.94 8.60 5.42
CA PRO A 100 -35.74 8.10 4.76
C PRO A 100 -35.09 9.16 3.84
N PRO A 101 -33.75 9.20 3.72
CA PRO A 101 -33.04 10.33 3.11
C PRO A 101 -33.44 10.65 1.66
N VAL A 102 -33.76 9.63 0.85
CA VAL A 102 -34.24 9.81 -0.54
C VAL A 102 -35.70 10.24 -0.57
N GLN A 103 -36.54 9.69 0.32
CA GLN A 103 -37.96 10.03 0.39
C GLN A 103 -38.19 11.48 0.79
N ALA A 104 -37.28 12.08 1.57
CA ALA A 104 -37.32 13.50 1.89
C ALA A 104 -37.36 14.38 0.63
N TYR A 105 -36.50 14.12 -0.36
CA TYR A 105 -36.44 14.86 -1.63
C TYR A 105 -37.54 14.48 -2.64
N LEU A 106 -38.29 13.40 -2.39
CA LEU A 106 -39.45 12.99 -3.20
C LEU A 106 -40.78 13.48 -2.59
N ASN A 107 -40.74 14.19 -1.47
CA ASN A 107 -41.94 14.65 -0.77
C ASN A 107 -42.47 15.96 -1.39
N ILE A 108 -43.33 15.83 -2.40
CA ILE A 108 -43.98 16.94 -3.11
C ILE A 108 -44.67 17.93 -2.15
N PRO A 109 -45.55 17.50 -1.20
CA PRO A 109 -46.24 18.44 -0.32
C PRO A 109 -45.30 19.32 0.50
N THR A 110 -44.24 18.74 1.06
CA THR A 110 -43.27 19.48 1.88
C THR A 110 -42.50 20.50 1.05
N ILE A 111 -42.07 20.13 -0.16
CA ILE A 111 -41.30 21.03 -1.03
C ILE A 111 -42.18 22.20 -1.49
N VAL A 112 -43.42 21.94 -1.90
CA VAL A 112 -44.37 22.99 -2.29
C VAL A 112 -44.71 23.88 -1.09
N GLN A 113 -44.87 23.32 0.11
CA GLN A 113 -45.08 24.09 1.33
C GLN A 113 -43.92 25.06 1.59
N VAL A 114 -42.67 24.58 1.57
CA VAL A 114 -41.47 25.43 1.73
C VAL A 114 -41.45 26.53 0.67
N ALA A 115 -41.74 26.20 -0.59
CA ALA A 115 -41.76 27.17 -1.68
C ALA A 115 -42.80 28.30 -1.44
N LYS A 116 -43.98 27.97 -0.88
CA LYS A 116 -45.00 28.96 -0.52
C LYS A 116 -44.61 29.80 0.70
N GLU A 117 -44.13 29.18 1.76
CA GLU A 117 -43.73 29.85 3.01
C GLU A 117 -42.57 30.84 2.79
N THR A 118 -41.69 30.51 1.85
CA THR A 118 -40.55 31.34 1.46
C THR A 118 -40.88 32.31 0.32
N GLY A 119 -42.08 32.26 -0.25
CA GLY A 119 -42.47 33.15 -1.36
C GLY A 119 -41.58 32.98 -2.60
N ALA A 120 -41.25 31.73 -2.96
CA ALA A 120 -40.56 31.42 -4.20
C ALA A 120 -41.46 31.73 -5.41
N ASP A 121 -40.93 32.43 -6.41
CA ASP A 121 -41.65 32.70 -7.65
C ASP A 121 -41.65 31.48 -8.57
N ALA A 122 -40.59 30.68 -8.49
CA ALA A 122 -40.40 29.49 -9.31
C ALA A 122 -39.63 28.39 -8.57
N VAL A 123 -39.78 27.15 -9.06
CA VAL A 123 -39.04 25.98 -8.61
C VAL A 123 -38.23 25.41 -9.76
N HIS A 124 -36.93 25.26 -9.56
CA HIS A 124 -36.06 24.51 -10.46
C HIS A 124 -35.84 23.09 -9.92
N PRO A 125 -36.21 22.04 -10.66
CA PRO A 125 -36.12 20.67 -10.13
C PRO A 125 -34.75 20.00 -10.34
N GLY A 126 -33.79 20.66 -10.99
CA GLY A 126 -32.55 20.04 -11.45
C GLY A 126 -32.79 18.81 -12.34
N TYR A 127 -32.10 17.71 -12.02
CA TYR A 127 -32.30 16.39 -12.65
C TYR A 127 -32.47 15.29 -11.60
N GLY A 128 -33.04 14.15 -11.99
CA GLY A 128 -33.43 13.11 -11.02
C GLY A 128 -34.51 13.60 -10.06
N PHE A 129 -34.77 12.85 -8.98
CA PHE A 129 -35.84 13.15 -8.01
C PHE A 129 -37.18 13.47 -8.69
N LEU A 130 -37.67 14.70 -8.57
CA LEU A 130 -38.99 15.13 -9.05
C LEU A 130 -38.95 15.85 -10.41
N SER A 131 -37.78 15.91 -11.08
CA SER A 131 -37.60 16.65 -12.34
C SER A 131 -38.40 16.13 -13.53
N GLU A 132 -38.84 14.88 -13.50
CA GLU A 132 -39.72 14.27 -14.52
C GLU A 132 -41.12 13.97 -13.96
N SER A 133 -41.46 14.53 -12.78
CA SER A 133 -42.77 14.31 -12.16
C SER A 133 -43.79 15.33 -12.68
N ALA A 134 -44.70 14.87 -13.53
CA ALA A 134 -45.84 15.67 -13.99
C ALA A 134 -46.72 16.12 -12.80
N GLU A 135 -46.86 15.27 -11.77
CA GLU A 135 -47.56 15.60 -10.53
C GLU A 135 -46.90 16.77 -9.81
N PHE A 136 -45.57 16.78 -9.71
CA PHE A 136 -44.84 17.88 -9.08
C PHE A 136 -44.96 19.19 -9.86
N ALA A 137 -44.83 19.12 -11.18
CA ALA A 137 -45.02 20.28 -12.05
C ALA A 137 -46.44 20.85 -11.92
N GLN A 138 -47.46 19.99 -11.86
CA GLN A 138 -48.85 20.41 -11.64
C GLN A 138 -49.04 21.00 -10.25
N ALA A 139 -48.49 20.39 -9.20
CA ALA A 139 -48.58 20.90 -7.83
C ALA A 139 -47.92 22.28 -7.66
N CYS A 140 -46.84 22.56 -8.39
CA CYS A 140 -46.25 23.90 -8.45
C CYS A 140 -47.22 24.91 -9.10
N ASN A 141 -47.80 24.56 -10.26
CA ASN A 141 -48.77 25.40 -10.96
C ASN A 141 -50.00 25.69 -10.11
N ASP A 142 -50.55 24.68 -9.43
CA ASP A 142 -51.71 24.80 -8.53
C ASP A 142 -51.41 25.70 -7.32
N ALA A 143 -50.14 25.76 -6.91
CA ALA A 143 -49.65 26.64 -5.85
C ALA A 143 -49.31 28.06 -6.32
N GLY A 144 -49.41 28.35 -7.63
CA GLY A 144 -49.04 29.64 -8.22
C GLY A 144 -47.52 29.86 -8.36
N ILE A 145 -46.75 28.76 -8.38
CA ILE A 145 -45.29 28.77 -8.45
C ILE A 145 -44.85 28.21 -9.81
N VAL A 146 -44.02 28.95 -10.54
CA VAL A 146 -43.61 28.52 -11.88
C VAL A 146 -42.68 27.31 -11.81
N PHE A 147 -43.03 26.21 -12.49
CA PHE A 147 -42.11 25.09 -12.68
C PHE A 147 -41.11 25.40 -13.80
N ILE A 148 -39.81 25.45 -13.48
CA ILE A 148 -38.75 25.69 -14.48
C ILE A 148 -38.47 24.39 -15.24
N GLY A 149 -39.28 24.14 -16.26
CA GLY A 149 -39.25 22.96 -17.11
C GLY A 149 -40.40 22.98 -18.13
N PRO A 150 -40.69 21.84 -18.77
CA PRO A 150 -41.84 21.72 -19.67
C PRO A 150 -43.16 21.75 -18.90
N LYS A 151 -44.27 21.94 -19.63
CA LYS A 151 -45.62 21.89 -19.06
C LYS A 151 -45.93 20.49 -18.48
N PRO A 152 -46.77 20.38 -17.42
CA PRO A 152 -47.12 19.09 -16.82
C PRO A 152 -47.64 18.06 -17.83
N GLU A 153 -48.45 18.52 -18.79
CA GLU A 153 -48.99 17.70 -19.89
C GLU A 153 -47.89 17.11 -20.77
N THR A 154 -46.87 17.93 -21.10
CA THR A 154 -45.70 17.54 -21.89
C THR A 154 -44.81 16.58 -21.10
N VAL A 155 -44.61 16.82 -19.81
CA VAL A 155 -43.86 15.90 -18.92
C VAL A 155 -44.56 14.55 -18.86
N ALA A 156 -45.89 14.51 -18.72
CA ALA A 156 -46.67 13.27 -18.70
C ALA A 156 -46.65 12.52 -20.04
N LEU A 157 -46.66 13.25 -21.17
CA LEU A 157 -46.57 12.67 -22.51
C LEU A 157 -45.20 12.01 -22.75
N LEU A 158 -44.12 12.71 -22.38
CA LEU A 158 -42.75 12.29 -22.67
C LEU A 158 -42.16 11.32 -21.63
N GLY A 159 -42.67 11.35 -20.39
CA GLY A 159 -42.27 10.42 -19.32
C GLY A 159 -42.82 9.00 -19.49
N ASP A 160 -43.82 8.80 -20.36
CA ASP A 160 -44.32 7.49 -20.76
C ASP A 160 -43.68 7.08 -22.08
N LYS A 161 -42.83 6.05 -22.06
CA LYS A 161 -42.04 5.65 -23.24
C LYS A 161 -42.91 5.19 -24.41
N VAL A 162 -44.08 4.61 -24.13
CA VAL A 162 -44.99 4.15 -25.19
C VAL A 162 -45.64 5.36 -25.86
N LYS A 163 -46.08 6.35 -25.08
CA LYS A 163 -46.65 7.59 -25.62
C LYS A 163 -45.61 8.45 -26.34
N ALA A 164 -44.40 8.57 -25.79
CA ALA A 164 -43.29 9.29 -26.43
C ALA A 164 -42.91 8.66 -27.78
N ARG A 165 -42.92 7.33 -27.85
CA ARG A 165 -42.71 6.58 -29.09
C ARG A 165 -43.84 6.82 -30.11
N ALA A 166 -45.10 6.78 -29.69
CA ALA A 166 -46.24 7.08 -30.55
C ALA A 166 -46.17 8.52 -31.10
N ALA A 167 -45.80 9.49 -30.25
CA ALA A 167 -45.56 10.89 -30.66
C ALA A 167 -44.40 11.01 -31.66
N SER A 168 -43.35 10.20 -31.51
CA SER A 168 -42.21 10.17 -32.45
C SER A 168 -42.60 9.63 -33.82
N VAL A 169 -43.38 8.55 -33.86
CA VAL A 169 -43.93 8.03 -35.12
C VAL A 169 -44.86 9.05 -35.78
N ALA A 170 -45.73 9.71 -35.01
CA ALA A 170 -46.62 10.76 -35.52
C ALA A 170 -45.85 11.99 -36.05
N ALA A 171 -44.71 12.32 -35.44
CA ALA A 171 -43.78 13.34 -35.93
C ALA A 171 -42.93 12.86 -37.12
N GLY A 172 -43.07 11.60 -37.56
CA GLY A 172 -42.28 11.01 -38.63
C GLY A 172 -40.79 10.93 -38.30
N VAL A 173 -40.46 10.63 -37.03
CA VAL A 173 -39.10 10.34 -36.55
C VAL A 173 -38.93 8.82 -36.48
N PRO A 174 -37.82 8.24 -37.00
CA PRO A 174 -37.61 6.80 -36.95
C PRO A 174 -37.54 6.26 -35.52
N VAL A 175 -38.23 5.15 -35.25
CA VAL A 175 -38.19 4.43 -33.96
C VAL A 175 -37.70 3.00 -34.17
N VAL A 176 -37.11 2.39 -33.15
CA VAL A 176 -36.70 0.97 -33.19
C VAL A 176 -37.95 0.10 -33.35
N PRO A 177 -38.02 -0.95 -34.18
CA PRO A 177 -39.17 -1.86 -34.20
C PRO A 177 -39.48 -2.42 -32.80
N GLY A 178 -40.75 -2.37 -32.39
CA GLY A 178 -41.18 -2.66 -31.02
C GLY A 178 -42.69 -2.81 -30.92
N SER A 179 -43.18 -3.34 -29.80
CA SER A 179 -44.61 -3.60 -29.60
C SER A 179 -45.44 -2.32 -29.73
N PRO A 180 -46.67 -2.39 -30.29
CA PRO A 180 -47.53 -1.22 -30.49
C PRO A 180 -48.03 -0.61 -29.17
N GLY A 181 -47.90 -1.33 -28.06
CA GLY A 181 -48.25 -0.88 -26.72
C GLY A 181 -47.59 -1.73 -25.63
N PRO A 182 -48.02 -1.57 -24.37
CA PRO A 182 -47.56 -2.41 -23.27
C PRO A 182 -47.95 -3.87 -23.51
N ILE A 183 -47.05 -4.79 -23.17
CA ILE A 183 -47.24 -6.23 -23.23
C ILE A 183 -47.62 -6.77 -21.85
N GLN A 184 -48.52 -7.76 -21.80
CA GLN A 184 -49.01 -8.34 -20.54
C GLN A 184 -48.47 -9.74 -20.25
N SER A 185 -47.93 -10.42 -21.26
CA SER A 185 -47.48 -11.80 -21.13
C SER A 185 -46.19 -12.08 -21.91
N ALA A 186 -45.45 -13.10 -21.45
CA ALA A 186 -44.29 -13.63 -22.19
C ALA A 186 -44.67 -14.13 -23.60
N LYS A 187 -45.93 -14.55 -23.81
CA LYS A 187 -46.42 -15.00 -25.11
C LYS A 187 -46.39 -13.88 -26.16
N GLU A 188 -46.78 -12.67 -25.79
CA GLU A 188 -46.75 -11.51 -26.70
C GLU A 188 -45.31 -11.17 -27.14
N VAL A 189 -44.32 -11.40 -26.27
CA VAL A 189 -42.90 -11.27 -26.62
C VAL A 189 -42.48 -12.36 -27.60
N THR A 190 -42.93 -13.61 -27.40
CA THR A 190 -42.65 -14.71 -28.32
C THR A 190 -43.23 -14.42 -29.71
N ASP A 191 -44.45 -13.91 -29.78
CA ASP A 191 -45.10 -13.53 -31.04
C ASP A 191 -44.32 -12.40 -31.74
N PHE A 192 -43.88 -11.38 -30.98
CA PHE A 192 -43.00 -10.32 -31.49
C PHE A 192 -41.66 -10.86 -32.02
N CYS A 193 -41.03 -11.81 -31.31
CA CYS A 193 -39.78 -12.43 -31.71
C CYS A 193 -39.94 -13.34 -32.95
N ALA A 194 -41.12 -13.90 -33.19
CA ALA A 194 -41.38 -14.68 -34.40
C ALA A 194 -41.37 -13.81 -35.67
N GLU A 195 -41.78 -12.54 -35.54
CA GLU A 195 -41.78 -11.57 -36.64
C GLU A 195 -40.44 -10.82 -36.79
N HIS A 196 -39.80 -10.42 -35.69
CA HIS A 196 -38.64 -9.53 -35.70
C HIS A 196 -37.30 -10.19 -35.33
N GLY A 197 -37.32 -11.44 -34.86
CA GLY A 197 -36.12 -12.18 -34.47
C GLY A 197 -35.49 -11.74 -33.15
N PHE A 198 -34.49 -12.50 -32.69
CA PHE A 198 -33.63 -12.17 -31.55
C PHE A 198 -32.33 -11.47 -32.03
N PRO A 199 -31.65 -10.66 -31.19
CA PRO A 199 -31.99 -10.33 -29.80
C PRO A 199 -33.06 -9.24 -29.67
N VAL A 200 -33.83 -9.31 -28.59
CA VAL A 200 -34.80 -8.27 -28.19
C VAL A 200 -34.46 -7.71 -26.81
N ILE A 201 -34.97 -6.54 -26.49
CA ILE A 201 -34.85 -5.93 -25.17
C ILE A 201 -36.23 -5.66 -24.59
N LEU A 202 -36.45 -6.16 -23.37
CA LEU A 202 -37.61 -5.87 -22.54
C LEU A 202 -37.33 -4.59 -21.76
N LYS A 203 -38.27 -3.65 -21.76
CA LYS A 203 -38.14 -2.36 -21.06
C LYS A 203 -39.41 -2.01 -20.30
N ALA A 204 -39.26 -1.45 -19.11
CA ALA A 204 -40.36 -0.89 -18.34
C ALA A 204 -40.91 0.37 -19.03
N ALA A 205 -42.24 0.50 -19.10
CA ALA A 205 -42.91 1.65 -19.72
C ALA A 205 -42.70 2.96 -18.95
N PHE A 206 -42.59 2.88 -17.61
CA PHE A 206 -42.45 4.01 -16.68
C PHE A 206 -41.08 4.02 -15.94
N GLY A 207 -40.03 3.54 -16.59
CA GLY A 207 -38.72 3.33 -15.95
C GLY A 207 -37.57 4.16 -16.54
N GLY A 208 -36.67 4.63 -15.66
CA GLY A 208 -35.43 5.32 -16.01
C GLY A 208 -34.20 4.73 -15.30
N GLY A 209 -32.99 5.06 -15.78
CA GLY A 209 -31.74 4.77 -15.07
C GLY A 209 -31.23 3.31 -15.10
N GLY A 210 -31.62 2.51 -16.10
CA GLY A 210 -31.06 1.16 -16.28
C GLY A 210 -31.82 0.00 -15.61
N ARG A 211 -32.83 0.30 -14.78
CA ARG A 211 -33.59 -0.70 -14.01
C ARG A 211 -34.87 -1.14 -14.73
N GLY A 212 -35.24 -2.40 -14.60
CA GLY A 212 -36.39 -2.97 -15.32
C GLY A 212 -36.15 -3.12 -16.82
N MET A 213 -34.91 -3.38 -17.23
CA MET A 213 -34.55 -3.71 -18.62
C MET A 213 -33.80 -5.04 -18.70
N ARG A 214 -34.12 -5.88 -19.69
CA ARG A 214 -33.46 -7.18 -19.91
C ARG A 214 -33.28 -7.47 -21.40
N ILE A 215 -32.05 -7.80 -21.78
CA ILE A 215 -31.75 -8.29 -23.12
C ILE A 215 -32.05 -9.79 -23.16
N VAL A 216 -32.88 -10.21 -24.10
CA VAL A 216 -33.20 -11.61 -24.34
C VAL A 216 -32.56 -12.01 -25.67
N ARG A 217 -31.62 -12.95 -25.60
CA ARG A 217 -30.85 -13.40 -26.78
C ARG A 217 -31.36 -14.73 -27.36
N ARG A 218 -32.04 -15.53 -26.54
CA ARG A 218 -32.53 -16.87 -26.89
C ARG A 218 -33.95 -17.06 -26.37
N ALA A 219 -34.73 -17.90 -27.02
CA ALA A 219 -36.11 -18.18 -26.65
C ALA A 219 -36.24 -18.79 -25.25
N GLU A 220 -35.27 -19.61 -24.84
CA GLU A 220 -35.23 -20.30 -23.53
C GLU A 220 -35.20 -19.32 -22.35
N ASP A 221 -34.56 -18.15 -22.51
CA ASP A 221 -34.37 -17.16 -21.44
C ASP A 221 -35.55 -16.19 -21.29
N LEU A 222 -36.52 -16.24 -22.22
CA LEU A 222 -37.55 -15.22 -22.39
C LEU A 222 -38.51 -15.14 -21.20
N VAL A 223 -39.05 -16.29 -20.76
CA VAL A 223 -40.07 -16.33 -19.70
C VAL A 223 -39.49 -15.82 -18.38
N GLU A 224 -38.33 -16.33 -17.97
CA GLU A 224 -37.65 -15.88 -16.75
C GLU A 224 -37.30 -14.38 -16.83
N SER A 225 -36.76 -13.92 -17.97
CA SER A 225 -36.39 -12.52 -18.16
C SER A 225 -37.58 -11.58 -18.07
N PHE A 226 -38.73 -11.97 -18.61
CA PHE A 226 -39.97 -11.18 -18.56
C PHE A 226 -40.53 -11.07 -17.14
N GLU A 227 -40.64 -12.18 -16.42
CA GLU A 227 -41.12 -12.20 -15.04
C GLU A 227 -40.23 -11.36 -14.12
N ARG A 228 -38.90 -11.50 -14.26
CA ARG A 228 -37.93 -10.73 -13.47
C ARG A 228 -37.99 -9.24 -13.80
N ALA A 229 -38.04 -8.87 -15.07
CA ALA A 229 -38.11 -7.46 -15.48
C ALA A 229 -39.41 -6.80 -15.01
N THR A 230 -40.54 -7.52 -15.09
CA THR A 230 -41.85 -7.07 -14.61
C THR A 230 -41.87 -6.86 -13.09
N SER A 231 -41.30 -7.81 -12.34
CA SER A 231 -41.20 -7.73 -10.88
C SER A 231 -40.30 -6.57 -10.44
N GLU A 232 -39.16 -6.40 -11.10
CA GLU A 232 -38.23 -5.30 -10.86
C GLU A 232 -38.88 -3.93 -11.16
N ALA A 233 -39.60 -3.81 -12.28
CA ALA A 233 -40.31 -2.60 -12.64
C ALA A 233 -41.40 -2.24 -11.61
N LYS A 234 -42.19 -3.23 -11.16
CA LYS A 234 -43.22 -3.02 -10.12
C LYS A 234 -42.61 -2.59 -8.79
N ALA A 235 -41.49 -3.19 -8.39
CA ALA A 235 -40.81 -2.84 -7.14
C ALA A 235 -40.15 -1.45 -7.18
N ALA A 236 -39.58 -1.06 -8.34
CA ALA A 236 -38.84 0.20 -8.47
C ALA A 236 -39.73 1.41 -8.80
N PHE A 237 -40.77 1.21 -9.62
CA PHE A 237 -41.58 2.29 -10.19
C PHE A 237 -43.07 2.20 -9.82
N GLY A 238 -43.47 1.19 -9.04
CA GLY A 238 -44.87 0.94 -8.68
C GLY A 238 -45.74 0.38 -9.81
N ASN A 239 -45.21 0.30 -11.04
CA ASN A 239 -45.90 -0.16 -12.23
C ASN A 239 -45.07 -1.21 -12.98
N GLY A 240 -45.64 -2.39 -13.21
CA GLY A 240 -45.00 -3.51 -13.89
C GLY A 240 -45.21 -3.55 -15.40
N SER A 241 -45.76 -2.49 -16.01
CA SER A 241 -46.02 -2.46 -17.46
C SER A 241 -44.71 -2.51 -18.26
N MET A 242 -44.60 -3.48 -19.15
CA MET A 242 -43.42 -3.73 -19.98
C MET A 242 -43.74 -3.46 -21.46
N PHE A 243 -42.73 -3.23 -22.28
CA PHE A 243 -42.79 -3.28 -23.74
C PHE A 243 -41.52 -3.96 -24.30
N VAL A 244 -41.58 -4.44 -25.54
CA VAL A 244 -40.46 -5.12 -26.21
C VAL A 244 -40.00 -4.32 -27.43
N GLU A 245 -38.69 -4.27 -27.64
CA GLU A 245 -38.07 -3.71 -28.84
C GLU A 245 -37.00 -4.65 -29.40
N ARG A 246 -36.73 -4.53 -30.70
CA ARG A 246 -35.51 -5.10 -31.29
C ARG A 246 -34.29 -4.53 -30.56
N TYR A 247 -33.36 -5.38 -30.13
CA TYR A 247 -32.14 -4.89 -29.49
C TYR A 247 -31.15 -4.44 -30.58
N VAL A 248 -30.78 -3.15 -30.56
CA VAL A 248 -29.78 -2.61 -31.49
C VAL A 248 -28.39 -2.87 -30.92
N GLU A 249 -27.69 -3.86 -31.46
CA GLU A 249 -26.36 -4.23 -31.00
C GLU A 249 -25.32 -3.18 -31.39
N ASN A 250 -24.40 -2.88 -30.47
CA ASN A 250 -23.26 -2.00 -30.73
C ASN A 250 -23.64 -0.62 -31.29
N ALA A 251 -24.83 -0.11 -30.95
CA ALA A 251 -25.22 1.24 -31.29
C ALA A 251 -24.35 2.28 -30.55
N ARG A 252 -24.21 3.44 -31.17
CA ARG A 252 -23.78 4.67 -30.49
C ARG A 252 -25.01 5.30 -29.84
N HIS A 253 -24.87 5.73 -28.60
CA HIS A 253 -25.89 6.53 -27.93
C HIS A 253 -25.59 7.99 -28.21
N ILE A 254 -26.35 8.60 -29.12
CA ILE A 254 -26.23 10.00 -29.52
C ILE A 254 -27.44 10.75 -29.01
N GLU A 255 -27.23 11.90 -28.38
CA GLU A 255 -28.33 12.69 -27.84
C GLU A 255 -28.22 14.16 -28.24
N ILE A 256 -29.36 14.80 -28.46
CA ILE A 256 -29.44 16.19 -28.96
C ILE A 256 -29.98 17.09 -27.86
N GLN A 257 -29.20 18.12 -27.51
CA GLN A 257 -29.66 19.16 -26.58
C GLN A 257 -30.63 20.10 -27.27
N ILE A 258 -31.77 20.37 -26.64
CA ILE A 258 -32.80 21.26 -27.14
C ILE A 258 -33.03 22.41 -26.16
N LEU A 259 -33.31 23.61 -26.72
CA LEU A 259 -33.94 24.72 -26.03
C LEU A 259 -35.20 25.13 -26.81
N ALA A 260 -36.32 25.31 -26.11
CA ALA A 260 -37.57 25.76 -26.68
C ALA A 260 -38.25 26.84 -25.85
N ASP A 261 -38.79 27.88 -26.48
CA ASP A 261 -39.53 28.94 -25.77
C ASP A 261 -41.05 28.76 -25.80
N SER A 262 -41.76 29.63 -25.09
CA SER A 262 -43.23 29.62 -24.99
C SER A 262 -43.95 30.01 -26.28
N LYS A 263 -43.22 30.46 -27.33
CA LYS A 263 -43.77 30.83 -28.64
C LYS A 263 -43.62 29.71 -29.67
N GLY A 264 -43.09 28.56 -29.28
CA GLY A 264 -42.90 27.40 -30.16
C GLY A 264 -41.60 27.44 -30.97
N ASN A 265 -40.68 28.37 -30.67
CA ASN A 265 -39.35 28.34 -31.27
C ASN A 265 -38.55 27.21 -30.62
N VAL A 266 -37.84 26.44 -31.43
CA VAL A 266 -37.02 25.29 -30.99
C VAL A 266 -35.69 25.34 -31.72
N VAL A 267 -34.60 25.27 -30.97
CA VAL A 267 -33.21 25.17 -31.47
C VAL A 267 -32.51 23.97 -30.85
N HIS A 268 -31.54 23.38 -31.56
CA HIS A 268 -30.63 22.40 -31.00
C HIS A 268 -29.27 23.00 -30.67
N LEU A 269 -28.64 22.54 -29.59
CA LEU A 269 -27.27 22.88 -29.19
C LEU A 269 -26.28 21.76 -29.54
N HIS A 270 -26.50 21.17 -30.72
CA HIS A 270 -25.75 20.02 -31.25
C HIS A 270 -25.86 18.76 -30.37
N GLU A 271 -25.08 17.74 -30.72
CA GLU A 271 -25.14 16.42 -30.15
C GLU A 271 -24.08 16.16 -29.06
N ARG A 272 -24.35 15.16 -28.23
CA ARG A 272 -23.39 14.51 -27.33
C ARG A 272 -23.32 13.03 -27.64
N ASP A 273 -22.11 12.48 -27.55
CA ASP A 273 -21.88 11.04 -27.55
C ASP A 273 -21.79 10.53 -26.11
N CYS A 274 -22.75 9.69 -25.75
CA CYS A 274 -22.89 9.07 -24.44
C CYS A 274 -22.72 7.53 -24.53
N SER A 275 -22.03 7.04 -25.56
CA SER A 275 -21.86 5.61 -25.85
C SER A 275 -21.00 4.86 -24.83
N VAL A 276 -20.16 5.57 -24.07
CA VAL A 276 -19.33 4.95 -23.02
C VAL A 276 -20.21 4.66 -21.80
N GLN A 277 -20.70 3.42 -21.73
CA GLN A 277 -21.67 3.00 -20.73
C GLN A 277 -21.28 1.70 -20.03
N ARG A 278 -21.66 1.61 -18.74
CA ARG A 278 -21.57 0.38 -17.94
C ARG A 278 -22.98 0.01 -17.49
N ARG A 279 -23.47 -1.19 -17.84
CA ARG A 279 -24.84 -1.63 -17.51
C ARG A 279 -25.89 -0.57 -17.83
N HIS A 280 -25.77 0.04 -19.01
CA HIS A 280 -26.65 1.13 -19.50
C HIS A 280 -26.61 2.43 -18.68
N GLN A 281 -25.59 2.62 -17.84
CA GLN A 281 -25.31 3.89 -17.17
C GLN A 281 -24.16 4.63 -17.85
N LYS A 282 -24.34 5.92 -18.15
CA LYS A 282 -23.34 6.79 -18.78
C LYS A 282 -22.14 7.01 -17.84
N VAL A 283 -20.94 6.95 -18.40
CA VAL A 283 -19.67 7.06 -17.64
C VAL A 283 -18.80 8.21 -18.14
N VAL A 284 -18.71 8.36 -19.47
CA VAL A 284 -17.99 9.44 -20.14
C VAL A 284 -18.90 9.99 -21.23
N GLU A 285 -19.01 11.31 -21.30
CA GLU A 285 -19.84 12.01 -22.27
C GLU A 285 -18.98 13.02 -23.04
N ILE A 286 -19.18 13.13 -24.35
CA ILE A 286 -18.33 13.94 -25.25
C ILE A 286 -19.21 14.82 -26.15
N ALA A 287 -18.84 16.09 -26.34
CA ALA A 287 -19.48 17.00 -27.28
C ALA A 287 -18.42 17.69 -28.16
N PRO A 288 -18.62 17.85 -29.48
CA PRO A 288 -19.56 17.08 -30.30
C PRO A 288 -19.18 15.59 -30.35
N ALA A 289 -19.97 14.75 -31.03
CA ALA A 289 -19.70 13.32 -31.13
C ALA A 289 -18.46 13.05 -32.00
N PRO A 290 -17.37 12.45 -31.47
CA PRO A 290 -16.16 12.21 -32.24
C PRO A 290 -16.41 11.19 -33.35
N TYR A 291 -15.81 11.38 -34.53
CA TYR A 291 -15.96 10.46 -35.67
C TYR A 291 -17.41 10.23 -36.14
N LEU A 292 -18.35 11.14 -35.83
CA LEU A 292 -19.69 11.13 -36.42
C LEU A 292 -19.69 11.96 -37.69
N ASP A 293 -20.31 11.45 -38.77
CA ASP A 293 -20.47 12.21 -40.00
C ASP A 293 -21.36 13.43 -39.74
N PRO A 294 -20.93 14.66 -40.09
CA PRO A 294 -21.73 15.87 -39.91
C PRO A 294 -23.12 15.81 -40.55
N ALA A 295 -23.28 15.10 -41.67
CA ALA A 295 -24.59 14.93 -42.32
C ALA A 295 -25.53 14.07 -41.47
N VAL A 296 -25.00 13.04 -40.82
CA VAL A 296 -25.75 12.20 -39.88
C VAL A 296 -26.11 12.99 -38.63
N ALA A 297 -25.16 13.74 -38.05
CA ALA A 297 -25.41 14.60 -36.91
C ALA A 297 -26.54 15.61 -37.19
N ALA A 298 -26.51 16.23 -38.37
CA ALA A 298 -27.56 17.16 -38.81
C ALA A 298 -28.93 16.47 -38.99
N ALA A 299 -28.97 15.23 -39.51
CA ALA A 299 -30.20 14.47 -39.65
C ALA A 299 -30.83 14.13 -38.28
N ILE A 300 -30.01 13.65 -37.32
CA ILE A 300 -30.45 13.34 -35.95
C ILE A 300 -30.95 14.62 -35.26
N ALA A 301 -30.23 15.73 -35.40
CA ALA A 301 -30.64 17.02 -34.84
C ALA A 301 -31.94 17.54 -35.46
N GLY A 302 -32.12 17.38 -36.77
CA GLY A 302 -33.36 17.72 -37.48
C GLY A 302 -34.56 16.96 -36.95
N ASP A 303 -34.43 15.65 -36.75
CA ASP A 303 -35.48 14.81 -36.18
C ASP A 303 -35.80 15.17 -34.72
N ALA A 304 -34.78 15.50 -33.92
CA ALA A 304 -34.98 15.99 -32.56
C ALA A 304 -35.80 17.28 -32.54
N VAL A 305 -35.45 18.28 -33.37
CA VAL A 305 -36.20 19.54 -33.47
C VAL A 305 -37.63 19.30 -33.97
N LYS A 306 -37.82 18.39 -34.93
CA LYS A 306 -39.13 18.02 -35.48
C LYS A 306 -40.04 17.43 -34.41
N LEU A 307 -39.54 16.48 -33.62
CA LEU A 307 -40.27 15.89 -32.49
C LEU A 307 -40.65 16.95 -31.46
N MET A 308 -39.70 17.78 -31.05
CA MET A 308 -39.90 18.77 -29.99
C MET A 308 -40.89 19.87 -30.40
N ARG A 309 -40.92 20.25 -31.68
CA ARG A 309 -41.98 21.12 -32.22
C ARG A 309 -43.34 20.44 -32.23
N HIS A 310 -43.41 19.16 -32.63
CA HIS A 310 -44.66 18.40 -32.71
C HIS A 310 -45.34 18.28 -31.34
N VAL A 311 -44.58 18.06 -30.27
CA VAL A 311 -45.12 17.92 -28.90
C VAL A 311 -45.29 19.26 -28.16
N GLY A 312 -45.01 20.38 -28.83
CA GLY A 312 -45.10 21.72 -28.22
C GLY A 312 -44.17 21.89 -27.02
N TYR A 313 -42.94 21.39 -27.13
CA TYR A 313 -41.97 21.39 -26.03
C TYR A 313 -41.59 22.81 -25.58
N GLN A 314 -41.26 22.97 -24.30
CA GLN A 314 -40.80 24.22 -23.70
C GLN A 314 -39.64 23.95 -22.74
N ASN A 315 -38.73 24.91 -22.59
CA ASN A 315 -37.54 24.87 -21.74
C ASN A 315 -36.43 23.97 -22.33
N ALA A 316 -35.46 23.54 -21.51
CA ALA A 316 -34.40 22.63 -21.93
C ALA A 316 -34.82 21.17 -21.81
N GLY A 317 -34.46 20.38 -22.82
CA GLY A 317 -34.64 18.93 -22.84
C GLY A 317 -33.64 18.26 -23.75
N THR A 318 -33.56 16.94 -23.67
CA THR A 318 -32.68 16.15 -24.52
C THR A 318 -33.46 15.06 -25.24
N VAL A 319 -33.24 14.90 -26.54
CA VAL A 319 -33.76 13.78 -27.32
C VAL A 319 -32.64 12.77 -27.53
N GLU A 320 -32.82 11.53 -27.06
CA GLU A 320 -31.82 10.46 -27.14
C GLU A 320 -32.10 9.51 -28.32
N PHE A 321 -31.03 9.11 -29.01
CA PHE A 321 -31.06 8.23 -30.17
C PHE A 321 -30.03 7.10 -30.05
N LEU A 322 -30.36 5.96 -30.68
CA LEU A 322 -29.42 4.89 -30.98
C LEU A 322 -29.02 4.99 -32.45
N TYR A 323 -27.72 5.16 -32.73
CA TYR A 323 -27.17 5.20 -34.08
C TYR A 323 -26.40 3.92 -34.39
N GLU A 324 -26.84 3.20 -35.41
CA GLU A 324 -26.23 1.96 -35.88
C GLU A 324 -25.27 2.25 -37.04
N GLN A 325 -23.98 2.25 -36.75
CA GLN A 325 -22.97 2.74 -37.69
C GLN A 325 -22.85 1.91 -38.97
N HIS A 326 -23.17 0.61 -38.92
CA HIS A 326 -23.08 -0.27 -40.09
C HIS A 326 -24.18 -0.03 -41.13
N THR A 327 -25.37 0.38 -40.68
CA THR A 327 -26.53 0.64 -41.55
C THR A 327 -26.70 2.13 -41.84
N GLY A 328 -26.07 3.00 -41.04
CA GLY A 328 -26.25 4.44 -41.12
C GLY A 328 -27.61 4.91 -40.58
N GLN A 329 -28.35 4.05 -39.88
CA GLN A 329 -29.68 4.37 -39.36
C GLN A 329 -29.60 4.85 -37.90
N HIS A 330 -30.38 5.89 -37.58
CA HIS A 330 -30.63 6.32 -36.21
C HIS A 330 -32.09 6.07 -35.81
N PHE A 331 -32.30 5.78 -34.54
CA PHE A 331 -33.61 5.48 -33.98
C PHE A 331 -33.82 6.27 -32.69
N PHE A 332 -34.96 6.94 -32.57
CA PHE A 332 -35.39 7.57 -31.33
C PHE A 332 -35.47 6.53 -30.21
N MET A 333 -35.00 6.93 -29.02
CA MET A 333 -35.01 6.11 -27.82
C MET A 333 -35.90 6.71 -26.73
N GLU A 334 -35.64 7.94 -26.31
CA GLU A 334 -36.45 8.65 -25.30
C GLU A 334 -36.23 10.17 -25.36
N VAL A 335 -37.11 10.92 -24.70
CA VAL A 335 -36.86 12.33 -24.37
C VAL A 335 -36.65 12.43 -22.87
N ASN A 336 -35.60 13.13 -22.46
CA ASN A 336 -35.42 13.55 -21.07
C ASN A 336 -35.97 14.97 -20.96
N PRO A 337 -37.17 15.18 -20.37
CA PRO A 337 -37.84 16.48 -20.36
C PRO A 337 -37.27 17.45 -19.30
N ARG A 338 -35.94 17.51 -19.20
CA ARG A 338 -35.19 18.24 -18.16
C ARG A 338 -33.74 18.46 -18.59
N ILE A 339 -32.97 19.18 -17.76
CA ILE A 339 -31.51 19.22 -17.86
C ILE A 339 -30.89 17.85 -17.55
N GLN A 340 -29.73 17.57 -18.12
CA GLN A 340 -28.93 16.35 -17.86
C GLN A 340 -27.61 16.68 -17.19
N VAL A 341 -26.99 15.66 -16.56
CA VAL A 341 -25.72 15.79 -15.85
C VAL A 341 -24.61 16.30 -16.78
N GLU A 342 -24.63 15.83 -18.03
CA GLU A 342 -23.72 16.11 -19.14
C GLU A 342 -24.04 17.37 -19.95
N HIS A 343 -24.96 18.24 -19.51
CA HIS A 343 -25.20 19.54 -20.17
C HIS A 343 -23.93 20.38 -20.31
N THR A 344 -23.01 20.21 -19.35
CA THR A 344 -21.75 20.94 -19.22
C THR A 344 -20.84 20.84 -20.44
N VAL A 345 -20.74 19.68 -21.11
CA VAL A 345 -19.92 19.55 -22.32
C VAL A 345 -20.50 20.35 -23.49
N THR A 346 -21.84 20.45 -23.56
CA THR A 346 -22.52 21.29 -24.54
C THR A 346 -22.29 22.77 -24.24
N GLU A 347 -22.38 23.20 -22.98
CA GLU A 347 -22.06 24.58 -22.59
C GLU A 347 -20.63 24.94 -22.98
N GLU A 348 -19.65 24.06 -22.72
CA GLU A 348 -18.25 24.30 -23.04
C GLU A 348 -18.01 24.50 -24.54
N VAL A 349 -18.61 23.67 -25.40
CA VAL A 349 -18.38 23.79 -26.85
C VAL A 349 -19.23 24.85 -27.53
N THR A 350 -20.40 25.22 -26.98
CA THR A 350 -21.29 26.21 -27.59
C THR A 350 -21.17 27.61 -26.97
N GLY A 351 -20.67 27.72 -25.74
CA GLY A 351 -20.70 28.97 -24.96
C GLY A 351 -22.09 29.36 -24.46
N VAL A 352 -23.11 28.51 -24.63
CA VAL A 352 -24.47 28.76 -24.18
C VAL A 352 -24.64 28.24 -22.76
N ASP A 353 -24.93 29.12 -21.79
CA ASP A 353 -25.30 28.72 -20.43
C ASP A 353 -26.73 28.19 -20.40
N ILE A 354 -26.89 26.87 -20.34
CA ILE A 354 -28.19 26.21 -20.48
C ILE A 354 -29.08 26.55 -19.29
N VAL A 355 -28.57 26.50 -18.05
CA VAL A 355 -29.37 26.74 -16.83
C VAL A 355 -29.89 28.17 -16.79
N ARG A 356 -29.07 29.16 -17.16
CA ARG A 356 -29.50 30.56 -17.27
C ARG A 356 -30.62 30.71 -18.31
N LYS A 357 -30.50 30.04 -19.47
CA LYS A 357 -31.55 30.05 -20.50
C LYS A 357 -32.82 29.34 -20.02
N GLN A 358 -32.73 28.27 -19.23
CA GLN A 358 -33.91 27.63 -18.62
C GLN A 358 -34.71 28.62 -17.75
N ILE A 359 -34.01 29.38 -16.91
CA ILE A 359 -34.63 30.38 -16.03
C ILE A 359 -35.27 31.49 -16.87
N ARG A 360 -34.55 32.08 -17.84
CA ARG A 360 -35.06 33.14 -18.70
C ARG A 360 -36.26 32.71 -19.56
N ILE A 361 -36.24 31.48 -20.09
CA ILE A 361 -37.39 30.91 -20.82
C ILE A 361 -38.61 30.76 -19.89
N ALA A 362 -38.40 30.36 -18.63
CA ALA A 362 -39.48 30.27 -17.65
C ALA A 362 -40.01 31.65 -17.22
N GLU A 363 -39.18 32.69 -17.23
CA GLU A 363 -39.61 34.09 -17.09
C GLU A 363 -40.43 34.59 -18.29
N GLY A 364 -40.43 33.87 -19.41
CA GLY A 364 -41.20 34.18 -20.62
C GLY A 364 -40.41 34.83 -21.75
N TYR A 365 -39.08 34.96 -21.63
CA TYR A 365 -38.23 35.45 -22.72
C TYR A 365 -38.20 34.46 -23.88
N THR A 366 -38.31 34.97 -25.11
CA THR A 366 -38.14 34.14 -26.32
C THR A 366 -36.67 33.82 -26.57
N LEU A 367 -36.38 32.82 -27.41
CA LEU A 367 -35.00 32.51 -27.80
C LEU A 367 -34.34 33.69 -28.54
N ALA A 368 -35.11 34.38 -29.39
CA ALA A 368 -34.64 35.55 -30.13
C ALA A 368 -34.28 36.74 -29.20
N GLN A 369 -35.07 36.98 -28.14
CA GLN A 369 -34.75 38.00 -27.13
C GLN A 369 -33.51 37.66 -26.30
N GLN A 370 -33.05 36.41 -26.38
CA GLN A 370 -31.89 35.89 -25.69
C GLN A 370 -30.70 35.68 -26.63
N ASP A 371 -30.75 36.28 -27.83
CA ASP A 371 -29.77 36.19 -28.90
C ASP A 371 -29.42 34.75 -29.32
N ILE A 372 -30.43 33.86 -29.30
CA ILE A 372 -30.30 32.47 -29.73
C ILE A 372 -31.17 32.21 -30.97
N SER A 373 -30.52 31.89 -32.07
CA SER A 373 -31.09 31.26 -33.27
C SER A 373 -30.26 30.04 -33.67
N GLN A 374 -30.77 29.18 -34.56
CA GLN A 374 -30.03 27.99 -34.98
C GLN A 374 -28.68 28.32 -35.64
N GLU A 375 -28.62 29.44 -36.37
CA GLU A 375 -27.43 29.95 -37.06
C GLU A 375 -26.39 30.55 -36.10
N SER A 376 -26.83 31.04 -34.94
CA SER A 376 -25.95 31.61 -33.91
C SER A 376 -25.16 30.55 -33.12
N VAL A 377 -25.67 29.31 -33.05
CA VAL A 377 -25.11 28.23 -32.24
C VAL A 377 -23.94 27.56 -32.96
N LYS A 378 -22.72 27.96 -32.61
CA LYS A 378 -21.47 27.40 -33.15
C LYS A 378 -20.82 26.42 -32.19
N VAL A 379 -20.18 25.40 -32.73
CA VAL A 379 -19.34 24.46 -31.97
C VAL A 379 -17.88 24.91 -32.04
N ASN A 380 -17.22 25.01 -30.89
CA ASN A 380 -15.80 25.34 -30.79
C ASN A 380 -15.02 24.26 -30.01
N GLY A 381 -14.32 23.42 -30.76
CA GLY A 381 -13.49 22.35 -30.23
C GLY A 381 -14.30 21.15 -29.73
N PHE A 382 -13.74 20.44 -28.76
CA PHE A 382 -14.33 19.28 -28.10
C PHE A 382 -14.32 19.46 -26.59
N ALA A 383 -15.36 18.96 -25.93
CA ALA A 383 -15.44 18.84 -24.49
C ALA A 383 -15.76 17.41 -24.07
N MET A 384 -15.18 16.97 -22.97
CA MET A 384 -15.40 15.65 -22.38
C MET A 384 -15.71 15.79 -20.90
N GLN A 385 -16.72 15.06 -20.43
CA GLN A 385 -17.05 14.95 -19.02
C GLN A 385 -16.67 13.57 -18.48
N CYS A 386 -16.06 13.56 -17.30
CA CYS A 386 -15.82 12.38 -16.49
C CYS A 386 -16.41 12.60 -15.09
N ARG A 387 -17.18 11.63 -14.59
CA ARG A 387 -17.72 11.66 -13.22
C ARG A 387 -16.76 10.94 -12.30
N ILE A 388 -16.18 11.67 -11.34
CA ILE A 388 -15.38 11.06 -10.29
C ILE A 388 -16.34 10.60 -9.20
N THR A 389 -16.38 9.28 -8.96
CA THR A 389 -17.26 8.63 -7.97
C THR A 389 -16.45 7.89 -6.91
N THR A 390 -17.09 7.54 -5.79
CA THR A 390 -16.52 6.66 -4.77
C THR A 390 -16.64 5.17 -5.09
N GLU A 391 -17.10 4.80 -6.29
CA GLU A 391 -17.21 3.41 -6.69
C GLU A 391 -15.83 2.74 -6.81
N ASP A 392 -15.63 1.61 -6.14
CA ASP A 392 -14.40 0.82 -6.25
C ASP A 392 -14.51 -0.21 -7.39
N PRO A 393 -13.79 -0.04 -8.52
CA PRO A 393 -13.87 -0.96 -9.65
C PRO A 393 -13.53 -2.42 -9.27
N HIS A 394 -12.72 -2.67 -8.24
CA HIS A 394 -12.34 -4.03 -7.81
C HIS A 394 -13.48 -4.77 -7.11
N ARG A 395 -14.37 -4.04 -6.45
CA ARG A 395 -15.54 -4.59 -5.75
C ARG A 395 -16.80 -4.50 -6.60
N GLY A 396 -16.65 -4.61 -7.91
CA GLY A 396 -17.77 -4.47 -8.84
C GLY A 396 -18.40 -3.08 -8.83
N PHE A 397 -17.60 -2.04 -8.55
CA PHE A 397 -18.02 -0.63 -8.42
C PHE A 397 -19.01 -0.39 -7.27
N GLN A 398 -18.85 -1.11 -6.16
CA GLN A 398 -19.55 -0.76 -4.92
C GLN A 398 -19.09 0.63 -4.45
N PRO A 399 -20.02 1.56 -4.12
CA PRO A 399 -19.67 2.85 -3.54
C PRO A 399 -18.96 2.70 -2.20
N ASP A 400 -17.82 3.36 -2.06
CA ASP A 400 -17.14 3.55 -0.79
C ASP A 400 -17.73 4.75 -0.03
N SER A 401 -17.63 4.73 1.29
CA SER A 401 -18.16 5.77 2.18
C SER A 401 -17.21 6.06 3.32
N GLY A 402 -17.18 7.29 3.81
CA GLY A 402 -16.22 7.71 4.83
C GLY A 402 -15.79 9.15 4.69
N ARG A 403 -14.77 9.53 5.46
CA ARG A 403 -14.23 10.89 5.45
C ARG A 403 -13.23 11.05 4.31
N LEU A 404 -13.31 12.15 3.57
CA LEU A 404 -12.26 12.57 2.65
C LEU A 404 -11.09 13.17 3.44
N GLU A 405 -9.97 12.46 3.53
CA GLU A 405 -8.77 12.93 4.25
C GLU A 405 -8.00 14.02 3.47
N ASP A 406 -8.04 13.93 2.14
CA ASP A 406 -7.43 14.87 1.22
C ASP A 406 -8.29 14.92 -0.03
N PHE A 407 -8.53 16.13 -0.53
CA PHE A 407 -9.24 16.33 -1.79
C PHE A 407 -8.53 17.47 -2.54
N ARG A 408 -7.82 17.11 -3.60
CA ARG A 408 -7.19 18.06 -4.51
C ARG A 408 -7.60 17.75 -5.92
N PRO A 409 -8.28 18.67 -6.59
CA PRO A 409 -8.63 18.48 -7.98
C PRO A 409 -7.45 18.76 -8.91
N GLY A 410 -7.49 18.19 -10.11
CA GLY A 410 -6.67 18.64 -11.23
C GLY A 410 -7.23 19.95 -11.80
N LEU A 411 -6.37 20.93 -12.08
CA LEU A 411 -6.76 22.28 -12.48
C LEU A 411 -6.08 22.68 -13.80
N GLY A 412 -6.27 23.93 -14.25
CA GLY A 412 -5.58 24.50 -15.41
C GLY A 412 -6.51 24.89 -16.57
N ILE A 413 -5.92 25.41 -17.64
CA ILE A 413 -6.67 25.92 -18.81
C ILE A 413 -7.52 24.82 -19.46
N GLY A 414 -8.80 25.13 -19.66
CA GLY A 414 -9.77 24.23 -20.26
C GLY A 414 -10.27 23.14 -19.31
N ILE A 415 -10.09 23.30 -18.00
CA ILE A 415 -10.66 22.41 -16.98
C ILE A 415 -11.76 23.15 -16.23
N ARG A 416 -12.98 22.61 -16.27
CA ARG A 416 -14.13 23.01 -15.47
C ARG A 416 -14.46 21.92 -14.45
N LEU A 417 -14.81 22.34 -13.24
CA LEU A 417 -15.13 21.44 -12.13
C LEU A 417 -16.47 21.79 -11.51
N ASP A 418 -17.37 20.81 -11.48
CA ASP A 418 -18.67 20.92 -10.83
C ASP A 418 -18.65 19.88 -9.68
N SER A 419 -18.32 20.31 -8.46
CA SER A 419 -18.18 19.45 -7.27
C SER A 419 -19.54 19.12 -6.65
N ALA A 420 -19.70 17.95 -6.02
CA ALA A 420 -20.95 17.51 -5.37
C ALA A 420 -20.92 17.65 -3.82
N SER A 421 -19.99 18.46 -3.28
CA SER A 421 -19.60 18.59 -1.86
C SER A 421 -18.34 17.80 -1.47
N ALA A 422 -17.43 17.57 -2.41
CA ALA A 422 -16.13 16.98 -2.10
C ALA A 422 -15.13 18.09 -1.70
N TYR A 423 -14.67 18.05 -0.45
CA TYR A 423 -13.64 18.90 0.13
C TYR A 423 -12.88 18.13 1.22
N ALA A 424 -11.70 18.60 1.61
CA ALA A 424 -10.93 17.96 2.68
C ALA A 424 -11.72 18.02 4.00
N GLY A 425 -11.98 16.85 4.60
CA GLY A 425 -12.80 16.68 5.80
C GLY A 425 -14.27 16.31 5.53
N ALA A 426 -14.77 16.40 4.29
CA ALA A 426 -16.16 16.04 3.97
C ALA A 426 -16.46 14.57 4.30
N ILE A 427 -17.68 14.28 4.75
CA ILE A 427 -18.15 12.92 5.04
C ILE A 427 -19.05 12.45 3.89
N ILE A 428 -18.62 11.42 3.17
CA ILE A 428 -19.41 10.81 2.11
C ILE A 428 -20.33 9.76 2.72
N SER A 429 -21.64 10.01 2.63
CA SER A 429 -22.66 9.13 3.16
C SER A 429 -23.02 8.01 2.16
N PRO A 430 -23.50 6.84 2.65
CA PRO A 430 -23.92 5.74 1.79
C PRO A 430 -25.35 5.89 1.22
N TYR A 431 -26.06 6.98 1.54
CA TYR A 431 -27.50 7.11 1.28
C TYR A 431 -27.85 7.69 -0.09
N TYR A 432 -26.88 8.31 -0.76
CA TYR A 432 -27.07 9.03 -2.03
C TYR A 432 -26.17 8.48 -3.13
N ASP A 433 -26.16 9.14 -4.29
CA ASP A 433 -25.24 8.83 -5.36
C ASP A 433 -23.77 9.04 -4.93
N SER A 434 -22.88 8.28 -5.55
CA SER A 434 -21.45 8.21 -5.19
C SER A 434 -20.62 9.35 -5.80
N LEU A 435 -21.25 10.37 -6.39
CA LEU A 435 -20.56 11.44 -7.09
C LEU A 435 -19.77 12.32 -6.12
N LEU A 436 -18.49 12.53 -6.43
CA LEU A 436 -17.63 13.51 -5.75
C LEU A 436 -17.53 14.80 -6.54
N CYS A 437 -17.23 14.69 -7.84
CA CYS A 437 -17.00 15.83 -8.71
C CYS A 437 -17.15 15.42 -10.19
N LYS A 438 -17.74 16.30 -11.00
CA LYS A 438 -17.69 16.23 -12.45
C LYS A 438 -16.47 17.00 -12.93
N VAL A 439 -15.66 16.35 -13.77
CA VAL A 439 -14.52 16.95 -14.44
C VAL A 439 -14.88 17.15 -15.90
N ILE A 440 -14.87 18.39 -16.35
CA ILE A 440 -15.19 18.75 -17.72
C ILE A 440 -13.94 19.35 -18.34
N VAL A 441 -13.54 18.84 -19.50
CA VAL A 441 -12.29 19.22 -20.16
C VAL A 441 -12.55 19.67 -21.58
N LYS A 442 -12.13 20.89 -21.92
CA LYS A 442 -12.23 21.47 -23.26
C LYS A 442 -10.87 21.57 -23.95
N ALA A 443 -10.83 21.21 -25.23
CA ALA A 443 -9.69 21.42 -26.10
C ALA A 443 -10.13 21.71 -27.55
N SER A 444 -9.19 22.10 -28.40
CA SER A 444 -9.46 22.41 -29.82
C SER A 444 -9.72 21.17 -30.67
N ASN A 445 -9.20 20.00 -30.28
CA ASN A 445 -9.43 18.72 -30.95
C ASN A 445 -9.65 17.59 -29.93
N PHE A 446 -10.21 16.47 -30.38
CA PHE A 446 -10.52 15.32 -29.53
C PHE A 446 -9.30 14.72 -28.84
N HIS A 447 -8.17 14.57 -29.55
CA HIS A 447 -6.95 14.00 -28.97
C HIS A 447 -6.44 14.83 -27.79
N ASP A 448 -6.33 16.15 -27.96
CA ASP A 448 -5.90 17.05 -26.88
C ASP A 448 -6.90 17.08 -25.72
N CYS A 449 -8.20 16.93 -26.00
CA CYS A 449 -9.23 16.79 -24.98
C CYS A 449 -8.94 15.54 -24.12
N VAL A 450 -8.69 14.38 -24.74
CA VAL A 450 -8.33 13.13 -24.05
C VAL A 450 -7.04 13.29 -23.24
N VAL A 451 -5.98 13.87 -23.82
CA VAL A 451 -4.69 14.08 -23.14
C VAL A 451 -4.86 15.00 -21.92
N LYS A 452 -5.61 16.09 -22.05
CA LYS A 452 -5.90 16.99 -20.93
C LYS A 452 -6.74 16.32 -19.85
N THR A 453 -7.74 15.52 -20.21
CA THR A 453 -8.54 14.74 -19.26
C THR A 453 -7.66 13.73 -18.52
N TYR A 454 -6.81 13.00 -19.24
CA TYR A 454 -5.86 12.06 -18.65
C TYR A 454 -4.91 12.74 -17.66
N ARG A 455 -4.38 13.92 -18.01
CA ARG A 455 -3.52 14.72 -17.13
C ARG A 455 -4.27 15.22 -15.90
N CYS A 456 -5.45 15.82 -16.07
CA CYS A 456 -6.29 16.31 -14.98
C CYS A 456 -6.61 15.21 -13.97
N LEU A 457 -7.08 14.04 -14.43
CA LEU A 457 -7.34 12.87 -13.59
C LEU A 457 -6.09 12.37 -12.86
N GLY A 458 -4.89 12.59 -13.41
CA GLY A 458 -3.61 12.23 -12.79
C GLY A 458 -3.13 13.20 -11.72
N GLU A 459 -3.64 14.42 -11.73
CA GLU A 459 -3.36 15.46 -10.73
C GLU A 459 -4.26 15.31 -9.50
N PHE A 460 -5.44 14.70 -9.65
CA PHE A 460 -6.35 14.45 -8.53
C PHE A 460 -5.65 13.70 -7.40
N ARG A 461 -5.80 14.20 -6.17
CA ARG A 461 -5.42 13.51 -4.93
C ARG A 461 -6.65 13.41 -4.05
N ILE A 462 -7.24 12.22 -4.03
CA ILE A 462 -8.39 11.88 -3.18
C ILE A 462 -7.95 10.78 -2.22
N ARG A 463 -8.12 11.01 -0.92
CA ARG A 463 -7.75 10.09 0.17
C ARG A 463 -8.93 9.89 1.12
N GLY A 464 -8.89 8.81 1.89
CA GLY A 464 -9.97 8.39 2.80
C GLY A 464 -11.03 7.50 2.15
N VAL A 465 -11.31 7.65 0.86
CA VAL A 465 -12.21 6.76 0.09
C VAL A 465 -11.58 6.30 -1.23
N LYS A 466 -12.02 5.16 -1.75
CA LYS A 466 -11.70 4.70 -3.11
C LYS A 466 -12.40 5.53 -4.17
N THR A 467 -11.86 5.52 -5.39
CA THR A 467 -12.46 6.24 -6.53
C THR A 467 -12.33 5.47 -7.83
N ASN A 468 -13.20 5.81 -8.79
CA ASN A 468 -13.18 5.27 -10.15
C ASN A 468 -12.09 5.90 -11.07
N ILE A 469 -11.27 6.85 -10.58
CA ILE A 469 -10.25 7.56 -11.37
C ILE A 469 -9.32 6.61 -12.15
N PRO A 470 -8.77 5.54 -11.58
CA PRO A 470 -7.82 4.72 -12.33
C PRO A 470 -8.52 3.90 -13.43
N PHE A 471 -9.81 3.56 -13.26
CA PHE A 471 -10.62 2.98 -14.33
C PHE A 471 -10.80 4.00 -15.48
N LEU A 472 -11.14 5.25 -15.17
CA LEU A 472 -11.24 6.32 -16.18
C LEU A 472 -9.91 6.53 -16.92
N ARG A 473 -8.77 6.52 -16.22
CA ARG A 473 -7.44 6.63 -16.85
C ARG A 473 -7.12 5.45 -17.77
N ASN A 474 -7.48 4.23 -17.37
CA ASN A 474 -7.32 3.05 -18.22
C ASN A 474 -8.15 3.17 -19.50
N LEU A 475 -9.40 3.64 -19.37
CA LEU A 475 -10.31 3.88 -20.49
C LEU A 475 -9.70 4.88 -21.49
N LEU A 476 -9.23 6.03 -21.01
CA LEU A 476 -8.62 7.07 -21.86
C LEU A 476 -7.30 6.63 -22.52
N ASN A 477 -6.68 5.56 -22.04
CA ASN A 477 -5.46 4.98 -22.60
C ASN A 477 -5.75 3.73 -23.47
N CYS A 478 -7.02 3.39 -23.68
CA CYS A 478 -7.43 2.29 -24.53
C CYS A 478 -7.30 2.68 -26.01
N SER A 479 -6.66 1.83 -26.82
CA SER A 479 -6.48 2.10 -28.25
C SER A 479 -7.82 2.23 -28.98
N GLU A 480 -8.80 1.35 -28.70
CA GLU A 480 -10.13 1.40 -29.32
C GLU A 480 -10.85 2.73 -29.04
N PHE A 481 -10.70 3.30 -27.85
CA PHE A 481 -11.27 4.62 -27.51
C PHE A 481 -10.58 5.78 -28.25
N LEU A 482 -9.26 5.68 -28.48
CA LEU A 482 -8.49 6.72 -29.14
C LEU A 482 -8.63 6.68 -30.67
N SER A 483 -8.71 5.49 -31.26
CA SER A 483 -8.57 5.28 -32.70
C SER A 483 -9.88 5.30 -33.49
N GLY A 484 -11.04 5.36 -32.84
CA GLY A 484 -12.31 5.29 -33.55
C GLY A 484 -13.56 5.46 -32.71
N PRO A 485 -14.74 5.32 -33.33
CA PRO A 485 -16.03 5.41 -32.66
C PRO A 485 -16.22 4.23 -31.70
N VAL A 486 -16.78 4.51 -30.53
CA VAL A 486 -17.10 3.50 -29.50
C VAL A 486 -18.60 3.30 -29.40
N SER A 487 -19.03 2.09 -29.04
CA SER A 487 -20.44 1.72 -28.89
C SER A 487 -20.81 1.43 -27.44
N THR A 488 -22.11 1.31 -27.15
CA THR A 488 -22.63 0.95 -25.81
C THR A 488 -22.09 -0.38 -25.25
N GLY A 489 -21.62 -1.28 -26.11
CA GLY A 489 -20.96 -2.53 -25.71
C GLY A 489 -19.44 -2.42 -25.45
N PHE A 490 -18.85 -1.24 -25.56
CA PHE A 490 -17.39 -1.03 -25.48
C PHE A 490 -16.77 -1.55 -24.18
N LEU A 491 -17.35 -1.23 -23.02
CA LEU A 491 -16.80 -1.66 -21.73
C LEU A 491 -16.94 -3.16 -21.51
N ASP A 492 -18.02 -3.78 -21.99
CA ASP A 492 -18.24 -5.22 -21.88
C ASP A 492 -17.21 -6.02 -22.71
N ARG A 493 -16.78 -5.48 -23.85
CA ARG A 493 -15.69 -6.06 -24.68
C ARG A 493 -14.29 -5.84 -24.10
N ASN A 494 -14.14 -4.92 -23.14
CA ASN A 494 -12.86 -4.51 -22.58
C ASN A 494 -12.78 -4.72 -21.05
N PRO A 495 -12.99 -5.94 -20.52
CA PRO A 495 -12.99 -6.22 -19.09
C PRO A 495 -11.64 -5.91 -18.40
N GLN A 496 -10.54 -5.88 -19.16
CA GLN A 496 -9.22 -5.53 -18.67
C GLN A 496 -9.12 -4.08 -18.13
N LEU A 497 -10.03 -3.17 -18.52
CA LEU A 497 -10.02 -1.77 -18.07
C LEU A 497 -10.27 -1.64 -16.56
N VAL A 498 -10.91 -2.64 -15.94
CA VAL A 498 -11.19 -2.69 -14.50
C VAL A 498 -9.95 -3.07 -13.69
N LYS A 499 -8.94 -3.71 -14.29
CA LYS A 499 -7.71 -4.12 -13.60
C LYS A 499 -6.80 -2.92 -13.36
N GLN A 500 -6.62 -2.52 -12.10
CA GLN A 500 -5.71 -1.43 -11.74
C GLN A 500 -4.33 -1.96 -11.35
N LYS A 501 -3.29 -1.18 -11.71
CA LYS A 501 -1.99 -1.30 -11.04
C LYS A 501 -2.06 -0.55 -9.72
N THR A 502 -1.82 -1.23 -8.60
CA THR A 502 -1.77 -0.61 -7.26
C THR A 502 -0.73 0.51 -7.23
N SER A 503 -1.15 1.72 -6.86
CA SER A 503 -0.26 2.87 -6.71
C SER A 503 0.71 2.64 -5.55
N LYS A 504 2.02 2.74 -5.81
CA LYS A 504 3.10 2.60 -4.82
C LYS A 504 3.24 3.89 -4.01
N ASN A 505 2.33 4.15 -3.06
CA ASN A 505 2.38 5.36 -2.25
C ASN A 505 3.39 5.26 -1.09
N LYS A 506 4.70 5.28 -1.41
CA LYS A 506 5.79 5.21 -0.42
C LYS A 506 5.69 6.29 0.66
N ALA A 507 5.38 7.52 0.26
CA ALA A 507 5.25 8.67 1.16
C ALA A 507 4.21 8.43 2.27
N GLN A 508 3.01 7.97 1.89
CA GLN A 508 1.95 7.70 2.86
C GLN A 508 2.30 6.56 3.81
N ARG A 509 2.97 5.51 3.32
CA ARG A 509 3.39 4.38 4.16
C ARG A 509 4.45 4.79 5.19
N LEU A 510 5.41 5.63 4.79
CA LEU A 510 6.41 6.21 5.70
C LEU A 510 5.77 7.16 6.71
N LEU A 511 4.82 8.01 6.27
CA LEU A 511 4.06 8.88 7.17
C LEU A 511 3.26 8.07 8.19
N PHE A 512 2.66 6.95 7.77
CA PHE A 512 1.99 6.01 8.65
C PHE A 512 2.95 5.38 9.67
N PHE A 513 4.15 4.98 9.27
CA PHE A 513 5.17 4.47 10.20
C PHE A 513 5.59 5.53 11.25
N ILE A 514 5.76 6.78 10.82
CA ILE A 514 6.06 7.89 11.74
C ILE A 514 4.91 8.07 12.74
N ALA A 515 3.66 8.06 12.27
CA ALA A 515 2.47 8.15 13.11
C ALA A 515 2.37 6.96 14.09
N GLU A 516 2.64 5.74 13.62
CA GLU A 516 2.69 4.52 14.44
C GLU A 516 3.69 4.68 15.58
N THR A 517 4.88 5.23 15.29
CA THR A 517 5.94 5.43 16.28
C THR A 517 5.57 6.53 17.29
N LEU A 518 4.89 7.60 16.85
CA LEU A 518 4.39 8.66 17.73
C LEU A 518 3.31 8.18 18.71
N VAL A 519 2.44 7.27 18.27
CA VAL A 519 1.31 6.77 19.08
C VAL A 519 1.70 5.56 19.94
N ASN A 520 2.32 4.56 19.32
CA ASN A 520 2.58 3.26 19.95
C ASN A 520 4.04 3.09 20.42
N GLY A 521 4.89 4.08 20.16
CA GLY A 521 6.31 4.03 20.50
C GLY A 521 7.14 3.17 19.52
N PRO A 522 8.39 2.84 19.89
CA PRO A 522 9.32 2.09 19.05
C PRO A 522 8.74 0.74 18.58
N THR A 523 8.77 0.49 17.27
CA THR A 523 8.33 -0.82 16.73
C THR A 523 9.37 -1.92 16.92
N THR A 524 10.66 -1.54 17.03
CA THR A 524 11.74 -2.44 17.39
C THR A 524 11.80 -2.59 18.92
N PRO A 525 11.89 -3.82 19.46
CA PRO A 525 12.07 -4.03 20.89
C PRO A 525 13.34 -3.35 21.41
N ILE A 526 13.19 -2.53 22.45
CA ILE A 526 14.29 -1.86 23.17
C ILE A 526 14.35 -2.37 24.62
N SER A 527 15.56 -2.62 25.11
CA SER A 527 15.84 -3.23 26.42
C SER A 527 15.59 -2.28 27.58
N ASN A 528 15.94 -0.99 27.42
CA ASN A 528 15.71 0.05 28.41
C ASN A 528 15.11 1.29 27.74
N LYS A 529 13.84 1.59 28.05
CA LYS A 529 13.11 2.72 27.46
C LYS A 529 13.60 4.09 27.98
N ASP A 530 14.33 4.12 29.09
CA ASP A 530 14.83 5.36 29.69
C ASP A 530 16.07 5.91 28.97
N ILE A 531 16.76 5.07 28.21
CA ILE A 531 17.92 5.49 27.41
C ILE A 531 17.43 6.28 26.20
N ARG A 532 17.61 7.60 26.24
CA ARG A 532 17.30 8.49 25.11
C ARG A 532 18.37 8.42 24.04
N ILE A 533 17.95 8.32 22.78
CA ILE A 533 18.85 8.43 21.64
C ILE A 533 19.24 9.92 21.47
N PRO A 534 20.54 10.25 21.44
CA PRO A 534 20.99 11.63 21.31
C PRO A 534 20.66 12.22 19.93
N GLU A 535 20.44 13.54 19.90
CA GLU A 535 20.20 14.28 18.66
C GLU A 535 21.53 14.63 18.00
N VAL A 536 22.05 13.66 17.26
CA VAL A 536 23.28 13.82 16.47
C VAL A 536 22.99 13.55 15.01
N ASN A 537 23.60 14.34 14.13
CA ASN A 537 23.64 14.07 12.70
C ASN A 537 25.08 13.73 12.31
N PRO A 538 25.43 12.44 12.13
CA PRO A 538 26.79 12.05 11.81
C PRO A 538 27.24 12.68 10.48
N PRO A 539 28.28 13.55 10.50
CA PRO A 539 28.79 14.17 9.29
C PRO A 539 29.51 13.13 8.44
N VAL A 540 29.14 13.02 7.17
CA VAL A 540 29.89 12.22 6.20
C VAL A 540 31.12 13.03 5.79
N PRO A 541 32.33 12.44 5.80
CA PRO A 541 33.52 13.16 5.36
C PRO A 541 33.42 13.62 3.90
N ASP A 542 34.02 14.77 3.58
CA ASP A 542 33.99 15.33 2.23
C ASP A 542 34.73 14.43 1.22
N ILE A 543 34.15 14.31 0.02
CA ILE A 543 34.70 13.47 -1.05
C ILE A 543 34.62 14.24 -2.36
N ASP A 544 35.69 14.16 -3.15
CA ASP A 544 35.68 14.63 -4.52
C ASP A 544 34.88 13.66 -5.42
N TYR A 545 33.77 14.16 -5.96
CA TYR A 545 32.93 13.46 -6.93
C TYR A 545 33.29 13.78 -8.40
N SER A 546 34.23 14.70 -8.66
CA SER A 546 34.64 15.07 -10.02
C SER A 546 35.46 13.98 -10.72
N SER A 547 36.24 13.22 -9.94
CA SER A 547 37.00 12.06 -10.40
C SER A 547 36.15 10.78 -10.38
N SER A 548 36.46 9.81 -11.25
CA SER A 548 35.85 8.47 -11.20
C SER A 548 36.28 7.72 -9.94
N CYS A 549 35.46 6.75 -9.51
CA CYS A 549 35.83 5.87 -8.38
C CYS A 549 37.12 5.09 -8.73
N PRO A 550 38.13 5.05 -7.85
CA PRO A 550 39.39 4.36 -8.12
C PRO A 550 39.17 2.84 -8.30
N PRO A 551 39.97 2.17 -9.15
CA PRO A 551 39.95 0.71 -9.22
C PRO A 551 40.44 0.12 -7.89
N GLY A 552 39.91 -1.04 -7.52
CA GLY A 552 40.29 -1.79 -6.33
C GLY A 552 40.41 -3.28 -6.61
N TRP A 553 40.39 -4.07 -5.55
CA TRP A 553 40.58 -5.53 -5.61
C TRP A 553 39.48 -6.27 -6.39
N ARG A 554 38.27 -5.70 -6.47
CA ARG A 554 37.13 -6.35 -7.15
C ARG A 554 37.32 -6.44 -8.66
N GLN A 555 38.07 -5.51 -9.24
CA GLN A 555 38.33 -5.51 -10.69
C GLN A 555 39.12 -6.75 -11.12
N ILE A 556 40.00 -7.28 -10.26
CA ILE A 556 40.73 -8.52 -10.54
C ILE A 556 39.73 -9.69 -10.60
N LEU A 557 38.86 -9.81 -9.59
CA LEU A 557 37.85 -10.86 -9.54
C LEU A 557 36.92 -10.84 -10.76
N LEU A 558 36.41 -9.66 -11.13
CA LEU A 558 35.48 -9.53 -12.26
C LEU A 558 36.12 -9.81 -13.62
N LYS A 559 37.42 -9.54 -13.78
CA LYS A 559 38.13 -9.71 -15.06
C LYS A 559 38.75 -11.10 -15.21
N GLU A 560 39.30 -11.63 -14.13
CA GLU A 560 40.20 -12.80 -14.17
C GLU A 560 39.70 -13.97 -13.31
N GLY A 561 38.67 -13.78 -12.49
CA GLY A 561 38.03 -14.84 -11.70
C GLY A 561 38.67 -15.13 -10.33
N PRO A 562 38.05 -16.02 -9.54
CA PRO A 562 38.45 -16.33 -8.15
C PRO A 562 39.88 -16.83 -7.98
N GLU A 563 40.38 -17.66 -8.90
CA GLU A 563 41.73 -18.24 -8.82
C GLU A 563 42.81 -17.18 -9.05
N ALA A 564 42.58 -16.27 -10.00
CA ALA A 564 43.50 -15.15 -10.25
C ALA A 564 43.50 -14.18 -9.07
N PHE A 565 42.32 -13.93 -8.48
CA PHE A 565 42.18 -13.13 -7.27
C PHE A 565 42.99 -13.72 -6.09
N ALA A 566 42.86 -15.03 -5.82
CA ALA A 566 43.65 -15.70 -4.77
C ALA A 566 45.16 -15.63 -5.03
N LYS A 567 45.60 -15.80 -6.28
CA LYS A 567 47.02 -15.65 -6.66
C LYS A 567 47.52 -14.22 -6.52
N ALA A 568 46.67 -13.22 -6.78
CA ALA A 568 47.02 -11.82 -6.60
C ALA A 568 47.25 -11.48 -5.11
N ILE A 569 46.44 -12.05 -4.21
CA ILE A 569 46.64 -11.93 -2.75
C ILE A 569 48.00 -12.51 -2.34
N LEU A 570 48.34 -13.74 -2.77
CA LEU A 570 49.62 -14.37 -2.43
C LEU A 570 50.85 -13.61 -2.91
N ARG A 571 50.73 -12.89 -4.03
CA ARG A 571 51.82 -12.07 -4.59
C ARG A 571 51.93 -10.70 -3.92
N HIS A 572 50.93 -10.31 -3.14
CA HIS A 572 50.94 -9.01 -2.48
C HIS A 572 52.04 -9.00 -1.39
N PRO A 573 52.91 -7.98 -1.36
CA PRO A 573 54.11 -8.01 -0.52
C PRO A 573 53.82 -7.82 0.98
N THR A 574 52.60 -7.42 1.34
CA THR A 574 52.23 -7.08 2.72
C THR A 574 50.87 -7.69 3.07
N VAL A 575 50.58 -7.83 4.36
CA VAL A 575 49.26 -8.28 4.83
C VAL A 575 48.17 -7.30 4.38
N LEU A 576 47.04 -7.85 3.95
CA LEU A 576 45.86 -7.11 3.53
C LEU A 576 44.81 -7.08 4.63
N LEU A 577 43.92 -6.08 4.60
CA LEU A 577 42.88 -5.90 5.60
C LEU A 577 41.49 -6.08 5.00
N THR A 578 40.64 -6.76 5.75
CA THR A 578 39.19 -6.81 5.55
C THR A 578 38.49 -6.01 6.64
N ASP A 579 37.60 -5.09 6.26
CA ASP A 579 36.81 -4.31 7.21
C ASP A 579 35.54 -5.07 7.61
N THR A 580 35.36 -5.31 8.91
CA THR A 580 34.16 -5.97 9.47
C THR A 580 33.13 -5.00 10.06
N THR A 581 33.37 -3.69 9.95
CA THR A 581 32.52 -2.64 10.54
C THR A 581 31.05 -2.76 10.12
N MET A 582 30.81 -3.15 8.86
CA MET A 582 29.46 -3.26 8.28
C MET A 582 28.73 -4.58 8.59
N ARG A 583 29.37 -5.52 9.29
CA ARG A 583 28.78 -6.84 9.64
C ARG A 583 29.12 -7.27 11.06
N ASP A 584 30.32 -7.79 11.30
CA ASP A 584 30.62 -8.47 12.57
C ASP A 584 30.78 -7.51 13.75
N ALA A 585 31.29 -6.31 13.48
CA ALA A 585 31.49 -5.31 14.52
C ALA A 585 30.17 -4.92 15.20
N HIS A 586 29.19 -4.50 14.42
CA HIS A 586 27.88 -4.14 14.98
C HIS A 586 27.06 -5.37 15.40
N GLN A 587 27.31 -6.55 14.82
CA GLN A 587 26.75 -7.80 15.32
C GLN A 587 27.19 -8.08 16.76
N SER A 588 28.44 -7.76 17.09
CA SER A 588 29.04 -7.98 18.40
C SER A 588 28.69 -6.89 19.41
N LEU A 589 28.78 -5.63 18.98
CA LEU A 589 28.63 -4.46 19.86
C LEU A 589 27.20 -3.95 20.00
N LEU A 590 26.40 -4.05 18.95
CA LEU A 590 25.11 -3.34 18.81
C LEU A 590 23.96 -4.29 18.47
N ALA A 591 24.06 -5.56 18.84
CA ALA A 591 23.07 -6.59 18.54
C ALA A 591 22.64 -6.63 17.06
N THR A 592 23.56 -6.36 16.14
CA THR A 592 23.33 -6.32 14.68
C THR A 592 22.35 -5.23 14.22
N ARG A 593 22.16 -4.15 14.99
CA ARG A 593 21.10 -3.17 14.72
C ARG A 593 21.49 -2.07 13.72
N VAL A 594 22.73 -2.01 13.24
CA VAL A 594 23.13 -0.99 12.26
C VAL A 594 22.29 -1.09 10.98
N ARG A 595 21.67 0.04 10.63
CA ARG A 595 20.67 0.19 9.58
C ARG A 595 21.29 0.47 8.22
N THR A 596 20.52 0.14 7.18
CA THR A 596 20.90 0.40 5.79
C THR A 596 21.16 1.89 5.53
N HIS A 597 20.39 2.76 6.21
CA HIS A 597 20.55 4.23 6.16
C HIS A 597 21.98 4.68 6.43
N ASP A 598 22.54 4.26 7.56
CA ASP A 598 23.87 4.72 8.01
C ASP A 598 25.01 4.06 7.22
N LEU A 599 24.81 2.82 6.75
CA LEU A 599 25.77 2.13 5.87
C LEU A 599 25.87 2.82 4.51
N ILE A 600 24.73 3.20 3.92
CA ILE A 600 24.68 3.86 2.61
C ILE A 600 25.31 5.26 2.65
N LYS A 601 25.12 6.00 3.74
CA LYS A 601 25.67 7.36 3.91
C LYS A 601 27.19 7.39 3.79
N ILE A 602 27.89 6.46 4.41
CA ILE A 602 29.37 6.41 4.41
C ILE A 602 29.96 5.64 3.22
N ALA A 603 29.14 4.85 2.51
CA ALA A 603 29.59 4.02 1.40
C ALA A 603 30.43 4.74 0.32
N PRO A 604 30.08 5.97 -0.13
CA PRO A 604 30.91 6.69 -1.10
C PRO A 604 32.32 7.01 -0.59
N PHE A 605 32.48 7.27 0.71
CA PHE A 605 33.79 7.53 1.33
C PHE A 605 34.63 6.26 1.28
N VAL A 606 34.05 5.14 1.73
CA VAL A 606 34.72 3.84 1.74
C VAL A 606 35.17 3.45 0.34
N ALA A 607 34.32 3.63 -0.67
CA ALA A 607 34.67 3.31 -2.06
C ALA A 607 35.89 4.09 -2.60
N ARG A 608 36.13 5.32 -2.12
CA ARG A 608 37.12 6.24 -2.73
C ARG A 608 38.35 6.50 -1.87
N ARG A 609 38.28 6.20 -0.57
CA ARG A 609 39.35 6.48 0.41
C ARG A 609 39.83 5.23 1.13
N MET A 610 39.06 4.15 1.04
CA MET A 610 39.39 2.84 1.60
C MET A 610 39.51 1.79 0.48
N GLU A 611 39.83 2.21 -0.75
CA GLU A 611 39.90 1.36 -1.95
C GLU A 611 40.93 0.23 -1.87
N ASN A 612 41.92 0.38 -0.97
CA ASN A 612 42.97 -0.61 -0.71
C ASN A 612 42.53 -1.75 0.22
N LEU A 613 41.34 -1.67 0.83
CA LEU A 613 40.76 -2.81 1.55
C LEU A 613 40.60 -3.99 0.59
N LEU A 614 40.99 -5.19 1.02
CA LEU A 614 40.79 -6.39 0.23
C LEU A 614 39.31 -6.72 0.09
N SER A 615 38.55 -6.57 1.18
CA SER A 615 37.11 -6.78 1.17
C SER A 615 36.40 -5.99 2.27
N LEU A 616 35.10 -5.81 2.10
CA LEU A 616 34.18 -5.33 3.12
C LEU A 616 33.30 -6.50 3.54
N GLU A 617 33.42 -6.93 4.77
CA GLU A 617 32.46 -7.86 5.33
C GLU A 617 31.20 -7.09 5.73
N CYS A 618 30.16 -7.20 4.89
CA CYS A 618 28.95 -6.37 5.00
C CYS A 618 27.66 -7.18 5.02
N TRP A 619 27.73 -8.51 5.02
CA TRP A 619 26.55 -9.36 4.84
C TRP A 619 26.72 -10.77 5.43
N GLY A 620 25.62 -11.53 5.49
CA GLY A 620 25.61 -12.83 6.15
C GLY A 620 25.65 -12.73 7.69
N GLY A 621 25.93 -13.83 8.36
CA GLY A 621 25.77 -13.92 9.81
C GLY A 621 24.33 -13.56 10.23
N ALA A 622 24.16 -12.76 11.29
CA ALA A 622 22.83 -12.39 11.80
C ALA A 622 22.13 -11.29 10.98
N THR A 623 22.84 -10.60 10.08
CA THR A 623 22.33 -9.41 9.39
C THR A 623 21.08 -9.70 8.56
N PHE A 624 20.98 -10.89 7.95
CA PHE A 624 19.88 -11.27 7.08
C PHE A 624 18.54 -11.32 7.81
N ASP A 625 18.48 -12.06 8.93
CA ASP A 625 17.29 -12.18 9.78
C ASP A 625 16.99 -10.87 10.52
N VAL A 626 18.02 -10.23 11.09
CA VAL A 626 17.83 -9.00 11.89
C VAL A 626 17.29 -7.84 11.06
N ALA A 627 17.77 -7.69 9.81
CA ALA A 627 17.25 -6.67 8.90
C ALA A 627 15.73 -6.80 8.72
N MET A 628 15.25 -8.01 8.41
CA MET A 628 13.81 -8.25 8.20
C MET A 628 13.02 -8.15 9.51
N ARG A 629 13.49 -8.84 10.56
CA ARG A 629 12.75 -9.04 11.81
C ARG A 629 12.65 -7.76 12.64
N PHE A 630 13.78 -7.08 12.82
CA PHE A 630 13.88 -5.98 13.80
C PHE A 630 13.97 -4.60 13.16
N LEU A 631 14.57 -4.50 11.96
CA LEU A 631 14.72 -3.22 11.26
C LEU A 631 13.62 -3.00 10.21
N HIS A 632 12.87 -4.06 9.87
CA HIS A 632 11.85 -4.04 8.81
C HIS A 632 12.43 -3.61 7.44
N GLU A 633 13.69 -3.96 7.21
CA GLU A 633 14.45 -3.67 5.99
C GLU A 633 14.72 -4.96 5.22
N CYS A 634 14.79 -4.86 3.89
CA CYS A 634 15.18 -5.98 3.05
C CYS A 634 16.72 -6.11 3.07
N PRO A 635 17.29 -7.25 3.47
CA PRO A 635 18.74 -7.44 3.43
C PRO A 635 19.28 -7.38 2.00
N TRP A 636 18.51 -7.82 1.00
CA TRP A 636 18.91 -7.75 -0.41
C TRP A 636 18.98 -6.32 -0.92
N ASP A 637 18.00 -5.48 -0.57
CA ASP A 637 18.02 -4.05 -0.93
C ASP A 637 19.27 -3.38 -0.32
N ARG A 638 19.64 -3.75 0.92
CA ARG A 638 20.89 -3.29 1.56
C ARG A 638 22.12 -3.67 0.73
N LEU A 639 22.23 -4.94 0.33
CA LEU A 639 23.36 -5.43 -0.49
C LEU A 639 23.46 -4.66 -1.81
N GLU A 640 22.35 -4.54 -2.54
CA GLU A 640 22.34 -3.90 -3.85
C GLU A 640 22.59 -2.39 -3.78
N GLU A 641 22.03 -1.70 -2.78
CA GLU A 641 22.26 -0.27 -2.60
C GLU A 641 23.70 0.04 -2.16
N LEU A 642 24.32 -0.81 -1.35
CA LEU A 642 25.75 -0.72 -1.04
C LEU A 642 26.58 -1.02 -2.28
N ARG A 643 26.24 -2.04 -3.06
CA ARG A 643 27.02 -2.44 -4.24
C ARG A 643 27.01 -1.36 -5.33
N LYS A 644 25.90 -0.64 -5.49
CA LYS A 644 25.82 0.52 -6.41
C LYS A 644 26.79 1.63 -6.02
N ARG A 645 27.05 1.83 -4.72
CA ARG A 645 27.84 2.95 -4.20
C ARG A 645 29.31 2.61 -3.99
N ILE A 646 29.59 1.34 -3.72
CA ILE A 646 30.94 0.79 -3.63
C ILE A 646 31.07 -0.15 -4.82
N PRO A 647 31.69 0.20 -5.95
CA PRO A 647 31.78 -0.71 -7.10
C PRO A 647 33.10 -1.51 -7.15
N ASN A 648 34.10 -1.11 -6.37
CA ASN A 648 35.52 -1.44 -6.54
C ASN A 648 36.11 -2.34 -5.43
N ILE A 649 35.48 -2.42 -4.26
CA ILE A 649 35.94 -3.29 -3.15
C ILE A 649 35.07 -4.56 -3.10
N PRO A 650 35.67 -5.77 -3.09
CA PRO A 650 34.93 -7.02 -2.93
C PRO A 650 34.02 -7.02 -1.69
N PHE A 651 32.78 -7.48 -1.84
CA PHE A 651 31.91 -7.74 -0.70
C PHE A 651 32.10 -9.15 -0.20
N GLN A 652 32.28 -9.27 1.11
CA GLN A 652 32.44 -10.52 1.81
C GLN A 652 31.21 -10.79 2.68
N MET A 653 30.78 -12.05 2.71
CA MET A 653 29.77 -12.52 3.64
C MET A 653 30.21 -13.74 4.44
N LEU A 654 29.64 -13.88 5.63
CA LEU A 654 29.73 -15.10 6.42
C LEU A 654 28.59 -16.06 6.05
N LEU A 655 28.94 -17.23 5.51
CA LEU A 655 28.02 -18.28 5.04
C LEU A 655 28.20 -19.55 5.87
N ARG A 656 27.12 -20.12 6.41
CA ARG A 656 27.15 -21.42 7.10
C ARG A 656 26.86 -22.53 6.09
N GLY A 657 27.84 -23.38 5.81
CA GLY A 657 27.86 -24.39 4.72
C GLY A 657 26.50 -24.85 4.20
N ALA A 658 25.89 -25.84 4.85
CA ALA A 658 24.62 -26.45 4.43
C ALA A 658 23.36 -25.66 4.86
N ASN A 659 23.53 -24.50 5.50
CA ASN A 659 22.45 -23.72 6.07
C ASN A 659 22.32 -22.32 5.45
N ALA A 660 23.23 -21.95 4.55
CA ALA A 660 23.40 -20.59 4.04
C ALA A 660 23.46 -19.55 5.18
N VAL A 661 22.37 -18.82 5.41
CA VAL A 661 22.25 -17.82 6.49
C VAL A 661 21.23 -18.23 7.57
N GLY A 662 20.57 -19.37 7.42
CA GLY A 662 19.48 -19.83 8.26
C GLY A 662 19.88 -20.49 9.58
N TYR A 663 18.88 -20.96 10.35
CA TYR A 663 19.11 -21.61 11.65
C TYR A 663 19.06 -23.14 11.61
N THR A 664 18.49 -23.75 10.56
CA THR A 664 18.40 -25.21 10.39
C THR A 664 19.03 -25.66 9.07
N ASN A 665 19.18 -26.97 8.84
CA ASN A 665 19.65 -27.51 7.57
C ASN A 665 18.53 -27.44 6.52
N TYR A 666 18.92 -27.18 5.28
CA TYR A 666 18.00 -27.07 4.14
C TYR A 666 18.34 -28.13 3.09
N PRO A 667 17.36 -28.47 2.22
CA PRO A 667 17.67 -29.19 0.99
C PRO A 667 18.72 -28.44 0.17
N ASP A 668 19.62 -29.17 -0.49
CA ASP A 668 20.78 -28.59 -1.17
C ASP A 668 20.40 -27.50 -2.18
N ASN A 669 19.30 -27.70 -2.93
CA ASN A 669 18.86 -26.75 -3.95
C ASN A 669 18.52 -25.35 -3.38
N VAL A 670 18.18 -25.24 -2.09
CA VAL A 670 18.00 -23.95 -1.41
C VAL A 670 19.34 -23.23 -1.23
N VAL A 671 20.39 -23.97 -0.84
CA VAL A 671 21.74 -23.42 -0.65
C VAL A 671 22.35 -22.97 -1.98
N TYR A 672 22.22 -23.78 -3.03
CA TYR A 672 22.65 -23.41 -4.38
C TYR A 672 21.95 -22.13 -4.87
N LYS A 673 20.62 -22.08 -4.76
CA LYS A 673 19.83 -20.93 -5.21
C LYS A 673 20.15 -19.67 -4.41
N PHE A 674 20.40 -19.78 -3.11
CA PHE A 674 20.84 -18.65 -2.28
C PHE A 674 22.18 -18.09 -2.76
N CYS A 675 23.18 -18.95 -3.00
CA CYS A 675 24.51 -18.51 -3.43
C CYS A 675 24.46 -17.88 -4.82
N GLU A 676 23.68 -18.45 -5.73
CA GLU A 676 23.44 -17.90 -7.07
C GLU A 676 22.85 -16.48 -6.99
N GLU A 677 21.80 -16.28 -6.20
CA GLU A 677 21.17 -14.96 -6.07
C GLU A 677 22.06 -13.95 -5.32
N ALA A 678 22.86 -14.41 -4.35
CA ALA A 678 23.84 -13.59 -3.64
C ALA A 678 24.91 -13.04 -4.59
N VAL A 679 25.49 -13.89 -5.45
CA VAL A 679 26.47 -13.44 -6.46
C VAL A 679 25.82 -12.49 -7.47
N LYS A 680 24.62 -12.82 -7.98
CA LYS A 680 23.86 -11.92 -8.88
C LYS A 680 23.59 -10.55 -8.28
N SER A 681 23.35 -10.49 -6.97
CA SER A 681 23.12 -9.26 -6.22
C SER A 681 24.39 -8.48 -5.87
N GLY A 682 25.58 -9.03 -6.19
CA GLY A 682 26.88 -8.36 -6.04
C GLY A 682 27.73 -8.84 -4.86
N MET A 683 27.43 -10.01 -4.27
CA MET A 683 28.33 -10.66 -3.32
C MET A 683 29.53 -11.30 -4.04
N ASP A 684 30.73 -11.13 -3.50
CA ASP A 684 31.96 -11.54 -4.17
C ASP A 684 32.67 -12.69 -3.43
N ILE A 685 32.80 -12.60 -2.11
CA ILE A 685 33.55 -13.54 -1.26
C ILE A 685 32.61 -14.18 -0.23
N PHE A 686 32.67 -15.50 -0.11
CA PHE A 686 31.88 -16.27 0.84
C PHE A 686 32.81 -16.99 1.79
N ARG A 687 32.85 -16.51 3.03
CA ARG A 687 33.50 -17.20 4.14
C ARG A 687 32.59 -18.33 4.60
N VAL A 688 32.83 -19.53 4.08
CA VAL A 688 32.09 -20.75 4.37
C VAL A 688 32.64 -21.38 5.64
N PHE A 689 31.79 -21.57 6.66
CA PHE A 689 32.13 -22.26 7.90
C PHE A 689 31.05 -23.27 8.29
N ASP A 690 31.39 -24.20 9.18
CA ASP A 690 30.43 -25.06 9.89
C ASP A 690 30.62 -24.90 11.41
N CYS A 691 29.53 -24.94 12.17
CA CYS A 691 29.59 -24.67 13.60
C CYS A 691 30.28 -25.76 14.43
N LEU A 692 30.60 -26.89 13.82
CA LEU A 692 31.31 -28.03 14.40
C LEU A 692 32.55 -28.41 13.58
N ASN A 693 32.96 -27.58 12.60
CA ASN A 693 33.94 -27.92 11.56
C ASN A 693 33.60 -29.24 10.84
N TYR A 694 32.31 -29.56 10.69
CA TYR A 694 31.86 -30.77 10.01
C TYR A 694 31.93 -30.59 8.48
N ILE A 695 33.03 -31.08 7.89
CA ILE A 695 33.38 -30.89 6.47
C ILE A 695 32.25 -31.24 5.50
N PRO A 696 31.46 -32.33 5.66
CA PRO A 696 30.37 -32.64 4.74
C PRO A 696 29.32 -31.51 4.61
N ASN A 697 29.06 -30.74 5.67
CA ASN A 697 28.20 -29.55 5.57
C ASN A 697 28.87 -28.42 4.78
N MET A 698 30.18 -28.24 4.95
CA MET A 698 30.94 -27.18 4.29
C MET A 698 31.04 -27.41 2.78
N VAL A 699 31.28 -28.66 2.34
CA VAL A 699 31.45 -29.01 0.92
C VAL A 699 30.28 -28.54 0.06
N VAL A 700 29.03 -28.67 0.55
CA VAL A 700 27.84 -28.20 -0.19
C VAL A 700 27.86 -26.69 -0.39
N GLY A 701 28.17 -25.93 0.67
CA GLY A 701 28.28 -24.47 0.58
C GLY A 701 29.43 -24.03 -0.32
N MET A 702 30.59 -24.69 -0.22
CA MET A 702 31.75 -24.43 -1.07
C MET A 702 31.44 -24.68 -2.55
N ASP A 703 30.78 -25.80 -2.87
CA ASP A 703 30.38 -26.11 -4.25
C ASP A 703 29.32 -25.13 -4.78
N ALA A 704 28.34 -24.77 -3.94
CA ALA A 704 27.31 -23.80 -4.29
C ALA A 704 27.90 -22.42 -4.63
N VAL A 705 28.85 -21.94 -3.84
CA VAL A 705 29.55 -20.67 -4.09
C VAL A 705 30.37 -20.76 -5.37
N ARG A 706 31.13 -21.84 -5.57
CA ARG A 706 31.95 -22.04 -6.76
C ARG A 706 31.09 -22.04 -8.04
N LYS A 707 29.98 -22.78 -8.04
CA LYS A 707 29.04 -22.81 -9.17
C LYS A 707 28.36 -21.47 -9.43
N ALA A 708 28.14 -20.68 -8.39
CA ALA A 708 27.63 -19.32 -8.53
C ALA A 708 28.69 -18.33 -9.07
N GLY A 709 29.97 -18.71 -9.11
CA GLY A 709 31.08 -17.85 -9.56
C GLY A 709 31.70 -16.98 -8.46
N GLY A 710 31.41 -17.26 -7.18
CA GLY A 710 31.98 -16.53 -6.04
C GLY A 710 33.32 -17.09 -5.56
N VAL A 711 34.03 -16.29 -4.75
CA VAL A 711 35.25 -16.72 -4.07
C VAL A 711 34.90 -17.54 -2.82
N VAL A 712 35.23 -18.83 -2.86
CA VAL A 712 35.20 -19.72 -1.69
C VAL A 712 36.37 -19.42 -0.73
N GLU A 713 36.05 -18.86 0.43
CA GLU A 713 36.94 -18.80 1.59
C GLU A 713 36.50 -19.85 2.62
N ALA A 714 37.27 -20.93 2.81
CA ALA A 714 36.92 -22.02 3.71
C ALA A 714 37.50 -21.80 5.12
N ALA A 715 36.63 -21.67 6.12
CA ALA A 715 37.02 -21.28 7.47
C ALA A 715 37.08 -22.46 8.46
N LEU A 716 38.21 -22.54 9.16
CA LEU A 716 38.47 -23.38 10.32
C LEU A 716 38.03 -22.62 11.57
N CYS A 717 36.95 -23.04 12.23
CA CYS A 717 36.58 -22.45 13.52
C CYS A 717 37.59 -22.88 14.59
N TYR A 718 38.19 -21.91 15.27
CA TYR A 718 39.19 -22.13 16.32
C TYR A 718 38.54 -22.21 17.70
N THR A 719 38.89 -23.23 18.48
CA THR A 719 38.45 -23.42 19.87
C THR A 719 39.58 -24.04 20.69
N GLY A 720 39.53 -23.88 22.02
CA GLY A 720 40.58 -24.36 22.91
C GLY A 720 41.89 -23.57 22.79
N ASP A 721 43.02 -24.21 23.07
CA ASP A 721 44.36 -23.64 23.03
C ASP A 721 45.29 -24.61 22.31
N VAL A 722 45.66 -24.33 21.06
CA VAL A 722 46.47 -25.23 20.20
C VAL A 722 47.81 -25.65 20.83
N THR A 723 48.30 -24.89 21.82
CA THR A 723 49.54 -25.19 22.53
C THR A 723 49.37 -26.23 23.65
N ARG A 724 48.13 -26.52 24.08
CA ARG A 724 47.82 -27.32 25.28
C ARG A 724 46.63 -28.27 25.14
N SER A 725 45.71 -28.03 24.23
CA SER A 725 44.48 -28.81 24.07
C SER A 725 44.77 -30.25 23.62
N GLU A 726 44.15 -31.23 24.28
CA GLU A 726 44.25 -32.64 23.92
C GLU A 726 43.33 -33.03 22.75
N LYS A 727 42.16 -32.40 22.65
CA LYS A 727 41.16 -32.68 21.60
C LYS A 727 41.40 -31.86 20.32
N TYR A 728 41.58 -30.55 20.47
CA TYR A 728 41.79 -29.60 19.37
C TYR A 728 43.28 -29.25 19.21
N THR A 729 44.06 -30.25 18.82
CA THR A 729 45.52 -30.14 18.66
C THR A 729 45.92 -29.40 17.38
N LEU A 730 47.21 -29.07 17.23
CA LEU A 730 47.74 -28.56 15.96
C LEU A 730 47.44 -29.51 14.80
N GLN A 731 47.58 -30.82 15.02
CA GLN A 731 47.31 -31.83 13.99
C GLN A 731 45.83 -31.82 13.56
N TYR A 732 44.90 -31.68 14.50
CA TYR A 732 43.47 -31.53 14.18
C TYR A 732 43.23 -30.39 13.18
N TYR A 733 43.83 -29.23 13.41
CA TYR A 733 43.67 -28.09 12.51
C TYR A 733 44.34 -28.33 11.14
N LEU A 734 45.52 -28.97 11.10
CA LEU A 734 46.20 -29.31 9.85
C LEU A 734 45.46 -30.36 9.01
N ASP A 735 44.81 -31.32 9.64
CA ASP A 735 44.01 -32.36 8.97
C ASP A 735 42.69 -31.81 8.47
N THR A 736 42.06 -30.93 9.26
CA THR A 736 40.82 -30.24 8.86
C THR A 736 41.11 -29.29 7.68
N ALA A 737 42.22 -28.54 7.73
CA ALA A 737 42.65 -27.68 6.64
C ALA A 737 42.91 -28.46 5.34
N GLU A 738 43.54 -29.64 5.45
CA GLU A 738 43.79 -30.50 4.29
C GLU A 738 42.50 -30.95 3.61
N GLN A 739 41.47 -31.29 4.39
CA GLN A 739 40.15 -31.64 3.86
C GLN A 739 39.50 -30.45 3.13
N LEU A 740 39.61 -29.24 3.67
CA LEU A 740 39.10 -28.02 3.02
C LEU A 740 39.84 -27.68 1.73
N VAL A 741 41.16 -27.84 1.72
CA VAL A 741 41.98 -27.66 0.51
C VAL A 741 41.58 -28.65 -0.57
N ARG A 742 41.43 -29.94 -0.22
CA ARG A 742 40.94 -30.98 -1.15
C ARG A 742 39.52 -30.72 -1.65
N ALA A 743 38.67 -30.06 -0.85
CA ALA A 743 37.34 -29.66 -1.24
C ALA A 743 37.31 -28.44 -2.21
N GLY A 744 38.48 -27.86 -2.54
CA GLY A 744 38.65 -26.81 -3.54
C GLY A 744 38.45 -25.41 -2.98
N THR A 745 39.11 -25.08 -1.88
CA THR A 745 39.13 -23.71 -1.34
C THR A 745 39.95 -22.76 -2.25
N HIS A 746 39.61 -21.48 -2.30
CA HIS A 746 40.49 -20.45 -2.89
C HIS A 746 41.31 -19.74 -1.82
N ILE A 747 40.71 -19.49 -0.65
CA ILE A 747 41.33 -18.85 0.52
C ILE A 747 41.07 -19.74 1.73
N LEU A 748 42.10 -20.08 2.50
CA LEU A 748 41.94 -20.77 3.78
C LEU A 748 41.76 -19.73 4.87
N ALA A 749 40.83 -19.93 5.80
CA ALA A 749 40.61 -19.00 6.89
C ALA A 749 40.69 -19.66 8.28
N ILE A 750 41.20 -18.91 9.25
CA ILE A 750 41.07 -19.22 10.68
C ILE A 750 39.99 -18.29 11.21
N LYS A 751 38.89 -18.86 11.72
CA LYS A 751 37.82 -18.12 12.38
C LYS A 751 37.89 -18.36 13.89
N ASP A 752 38.57 -17.45 14.59
CA ASP A 752 38.57 -17.39 16.05
C ASP A 752 37.41 -16.51 16.55
N MET A 753 36.21 -17.10 16.60
CA MET A 753 34.96 -16.41 16.91
C MET A 753 34.83 -15.86 18.34
N ALA A 754 35.72 -16.28 19.25
CA ALA A 754 35.68 -15.88 20.66
C ALA A 754 36.89 -15.05 21.08
N GLY A 755 37.97 -15.00 20.29
CA GLY A 755 39.21 -14.30 20.67
C GLY A 755 40.10 -15.17 21.56
N LEU A 756 40.14 -16.48 21.30
CA LEU A 756 40.88 -17.47 22.07
C LEU A 756 42.32 -17.64 21.61
N LEU A 757 42.62 -17.27 20.37
CA LEU A 757 43.94 -17.45 19.78
C LEU A 757 44.93 -16.46 20.42
N LYS A 758 45.83 -16.96 21.25
CA LYS A 758 46.91 -16.18 21.87
C LYS A 758 48.07 -15.97 20.89
N PRO A 759 48.92 -14.94 21.05
CA PRO A 759 50.02 -14.66 20.13
C PRO A 759 50.95 -15.85 19.83
N ASP A 760 51.32 -16.65 20.84
CA ASP A 760 52.19 -17.81 20.61
C ASP A 760 51.49 -18.95 19.85
N GLY A 761 50.22 -19.19 20.18
CA GLY A 761 49.36 -20.13 19.44
C GLY A 761 49.14 -19.67 17.99
N ALA A 762 48.95 -18.36 17.78
CA ALA A 762 48.87 -17.74 16.46
C ALA A 762 50.13 -18.00 15.62
N ARG A 763 51.32 -17.71 16.16
CA ARG A 763 52.58 -17.97 15.45
C ARG A 763 52.75 -19.44 15.09
N LEU A 764 52.42 -20.34 16.02
CA LEU A 764 52.51 -21.78 15.80
C LEU A 764 51.56 -22.23 14.68
N LEU A 765 50.28 -21.91 14.80
CA LEU A 765 49.24 -22.37 13.88
C LEU A 765 49.41 -21.77 12.48
N VAL A 766 49.63 -20.45 12.39
CA VAL A 766 49.80 -19.75 11.11
C VAL A 766 51.03 -20.25 10.35
N ARG A 767 52.20 -20.38 11.02
CA ARG A 767 53.40 -20.92 10.37
C ARG A 767 53.19 -22.35 9.89
N ALA A 768 52.55 -23.20 10.69
CA ALA A 768 52.28 -24.58 10.32
C ALA A 768 51.36 -24.67 9.09
N LEU A 769 50.29 -23.87 9.05
CA LEU A 769 49.37 -23.83 7.91
C LEU A 769 50.02 -23.27 6.65
N LYS A 770 50.76 -22.15 6.75
CA LYS A 770 51.49 -21.58 5.59
C LYS A 770 52.59 -22.51 5.08
N THR A 771 53.24 -23.27 5.97
CA THR A 771 54.25 -24.26 5.56
C THR A 771 53.60 -25.44 4.83
N LYS A 772 52.47 -25.95 5.32
CA LYS A 772 51.78 -27.10 4.72
C LYS A 772 51.03 -26.73 3.43
N PHE A 773 50.50 -25.51 3.35
CA PHE A 773 49.67 -25.02 2.23
C PHE A 773 50.15 -23.66 1.70
N PRO A 774 51.37 -23.58 1.13
CA PRO A 774 51.97 -22.31 0.71
C PRO A 774 51.22 -21.65 -0.47
N ASP A 775 50.54 -22.44 -1.29
CA ASP A 775 49.83 -21.99 -2.49
C ASP A 775 48.42 -21.43 -2.22
N TYR A 776 48.03 -21.29 -0.95
CA TYR A 776 46.72 -20.77 -0.56
C TYR A 776 46.87 -19.55 0.35
N PRO A 777 46.18 -18.42 0.07
CA PRO A 777 46.09 -17.31 1.01
C PRO A 777 45.48 -17.78 2.33
N LEU A 778 46.03 -17.27 3.44
CA LEU A 778 45.55 -17.50 4.79
C LEU A 778 44.95 -16.22 5.36
N HIS A 779 43.65 -16.27 5.61
CA HIS A 779 42.88 -15.20 6.22
C HIS A 779 42.68 -15.48 7.72
N VAL A 780 43.09 -14.56 8.60
CA VAL A 780 42.87 -14.69 10.05
C VAL A 780 41.81 -13.71 10.54
N HIS A 781 40.77 -14.29 11.13
CA HIS A 781 39.70 -13.57 11.81
C HIS A 781 39.78 -13.87 13.31
N THR A 782 39.75 -12.83 14.15
CA THR A 782 39.64 -12.96 15.61
C THR A 782 38.76 -11.86 16.20
N HIS A 783 38.40 -12.02 17.48
CA HIS A 783 37.74 -11.01 18.29
C HIS A 783 38.70 -10.50 19.37
N ASP A 784 38.50 -9.26 19.81
CA ASP A 784 39.34 -8.60 20.82
C ASP A 784 38.77 -8.75 22.24
N THR A 785 38.00 -9.82 22.50
CA THR A 785 37.24 -10.00 23.74
C THR A 785 38.14 -9.93 24.97
N ALA A 786 39.33 -10.54 24.91
CA ALA A 786 40.31 -10.51 25.98
C ALA A 786 41.21 -9.26 26.01
N GLY A 787 41.08 -8.35 25.02
CA GLY A 787 41.96 -7.19 24.85
C GLY A 787 43.36 -7.54 24.29
N ALA A 788 43.53 -8.74 23.73
CA ALA A 788 44.80 -9.23 23.17
C ALA A 788 44.78 -9.39 21.64
N GLY A 789 43.66 -9.07 20.99
CA GLY A 789 43.43 -9.38 19.58
C GLY A 789 44.36 -8.62 18.62
N VAL A 790 44.71 -7.35 18.92
CA VAL A 790 45.70 -6.60 18.13
C VAL A 790 47.05 -7.33 18.15
N ALA A 791 47.52 -7.74 19.33
CA ALA A 791 48.78 -8.48 19.47
C ALA A 791 48.74 -9.83 18.75
N THR A 792 47.61 -10.54 18.81
CA THR A 792 47.39 -11.79 18.08
C THR A 792 47.46 -11.59 16.57
N LEU A 793 46.79 -10.57 16.01
CA LEU A 793 46.81 -10.32 14.56
C LEU A 793 48.18 -9.85 14.06
N LEU A 794 48.91 -9.04 14.85
CA LEU A 794 50.30 -8.71 14.52
C LEU A 794 51.17 -9.98 14.50
N ALA A 795 51.01 -10.87 15.48
CA ALA A 795 51.72 -12.14 15.51
C ALA A 795 51.36 -13.06 14.31
N CYS A 796 50.10 -13.03 13.86
CA CYS A 796 49.67 -13.71 12.63
C CYS A 796 50.33 -13.11 11.38
N ALA A 797 50.37 -11.78 11.26
CA ALA A 797 51.02 -11.11 10.15
C ALA A 797 52.53 -11.41 10.11
N GLU A 798 53.22 -11.35 11.27
CA GLU A 798 54.62 -11.78 11.43
C GLU A 798 54.85 -13.25 11.03
N ALA A 799 53.86 -14.10 11.24
CA ALA A 799 53.91 -15.52 10.94
C ALA A 799 53.58 -15.85 9.47
N GLY A 800 53.19 -14.87 8.66
CA GLY A 800 52.93 -15.02 7.23
C GLY A 800 51.45 -15.13 6.84
N ALA A 801 50.53 -14.66 7.69
CA ALA A 801 49.13 -14.48 7.27
C ALA A 801 49.03 -13.44 6.14
N ASP A 802 48.19 -13.72 5.14
CA ASP A 802 48.04 -12.86 3.96
C ASP A 802 46.94 -11.81 4.18
N ILE A 803 45.94 -12.13 5.00
CA ILE A 803 44.78 -11.27 5.27
C ILE A 803 44.42 -11.31 6.76
N ILE A 804 44.06 -10.15 7.32
CA ILE A 804 43.53 -10.04 8.68
C ILE A 804 42.24 -9.20 8.71
N ASP A 805 41.28 -9.60 9.53
CA ASP A 805 40.05 -8.83 9.78
C ASP A 805 40.27 -7.75 10.84
N ALA A 806 39.77 -6.55 10.58
CA ALA A 806 39.76 -5.44 11.53
C ALA A 806 38.44 -4.67 11.49
N ALA A 807 38.09 -4.00 12.57
CA ALA A 807 37.00 -3.02 12.60
C ALA A 807 37.56 -1.61 12.78
N VAL A 808 36.88 -0.60 12.23
CA VAL A 808 37.26 0.81 12.48
C VAL A 808 37.22 1.11 13.98
N ASP A 809 38.09 2.00 14.44
CA ASP A 809 38.42 2.16 15.87
C ASP A 809 37.18 2.31 16.76
N SER A 810 36.25 3.21 16.40
CA SER A 810 35.01 3.45 17.13
C SER A 810 34.03 2.25 17.18
N MET A 811 34.24 1.24 16.34
CA MET A 811 33.47 0.00 16.26
C MET A 811 34.34 -1.24 16.55
N SER A 812 35.52 -1.05 17.12
CA SER A 812 36.47 -2.12 17.46
C SER A 812 36.53 -2.40 18.97
N GLY A 813 37.30 -3.42 19.35
CA GLY A 813 37.57 -3.77 20.74
C GLY A 813 36.40 -4.46 21.45
N ILE A 814 36.63 -4.86 22.70
CA ILE A 814 35.66 -5.64 23.50
C ILE A 814 35.27 -6.88 22.69
N THR A 815 33.99 -7.13 22.45
CA THR A 815 33.54 -8.30 21.69
C THR A 815 33.68 -8.14 20.18
N SER A 816 34.11 -6.99 19.66
CA SER A 816 34.33 -6.74 18.22
C SER A 816 35.71 -7.21 17.77
N GLN A 817 36.05 -6.95 16.50
CA GLN A 817 37.40 -7.15 15.97
C GLN A 817 38.42 -6.18 16.58
N PRO A 818 39.73 -6.49 16.48
CA PRO A 818 40.80 -5.57 16.82
C PRO A 818 40.73 -4.25 16.02
N SER A 819 41.28 -3.18 16.60
CA SER A 819 41.29 -1.83 16.02
C SER A 819 42.09 -1.76 14.71
N MET A 820 41.43 -1.30 13.65
CA MET A 820 42.04 -1.05 12.34
C MET A 820 43.13 0.02 12.42
N GLY A 821 42.89 1.14 13.11
CA GLY A 821 43.87 2.19 13.31
C GLY A 821 45.11 1.70 14.05
N ALA A 822 44.93 0.88 15.10
CA ALA A 822 46.06 0.28 15.81
C ALA A 822 46.89 -0.65 14.90
N LEU A 823 46.23 -1.49 14.11
CA LEU A 823 46.92 -2.39 13.17
C LEU A 823 47.65 -1.62 12.08
N VAL A 824 47.00 -0.65 11.44
CA VAL A 824 47.62 0.17 10.39
C VAL A 824 48.80 0.98 10.96
N ALA A 825 48.70 1.49 12.18
CA ALA A 825 49.79 2.21 12.83
C ALA A 825 51.00 1.30 13.11
N CYS A 826 50.76 0.11 13.67
CA CYS A 826 51.81 -0.83 14.04
C CYS A 826 52.46 -1.51 12.82
N LEU A 827 51.70 -1.77 11.77
CA LEU A 827 52.22 -2.34 10.51
C LEU A 827 52.92 -1.29 9.64
N GLY A 828 52.68 0.01 9.88
CA GLY A 828 53.23 1.10 9.06
C GLY A 828 52.83 0.98 7.60
N GLY A 829 53.80 1.10 6.68
CA GLY A 829 53.58 0.90 5.24
C GLY A 829 53.13 -0.52 4.84
N ASN A 830 53.17 -1.48 5.76
CA ASN A 830 52.80 -2.88 5.52
C ASN A 830 51.32 -3.19 5.82
N GLY A 831 50.50 -2.20 6.18
CA GLY A 831 49.06 -2.35 6.44
C GLY A 831 48.19 -2.29 5.18
N GLY A 832 48.57 -3.03 4.13
CA GLY A 832 47.79 -3.13 2.88
C GLY A 832 47.59 -1.81 2.11
N GLY A 833 48.39 -0.77 2.39
CA GLY A 833 48.29 0.53 1.72
C GLY A 833 47.20 1.48 2.25
N LEU A 834 46.56 1.18 3.39
CA LEU A 834 45.62 2.10 4.03
C LEU A 834 46.33 3.29 4.68
N ARG A 835 45.70 4.47 4.62
CA ARG A 835 46.26 5.69 5.20
C ARG A 835 45.56 6.04 6.51
N MET A 836 46.35 6.33 7.54
CA MET A 836 45.83 6.69 8.86
C MET A 836 44.77 7.82 8.84
N PRO A 837 44.96 8.93 8.08
CA PRO A 837 43.96 10.00 8.07
C PRO A 837 42.58 9.56 7.56
N ASP A 838 42.53 8.63 6.59
CA ASP A 838 41.27 8.12 6.07
C ASP A 838 40.58 7.20 7.09
N VAL A 839 41.36 6.37 7.79
CA VAL A 839 40.87 5.53 8.91
C VAL A 839 40.31 6.40 10.03
N THR A 840 40.99 7.50 10.38
CA THR A 840 40.52 8.44 11.41
C THR A 840 39.19 9.08 11.01
N GLN A 841 39.07 9.58 9.77
CA GLN A 841 37.81 10.17 9.29
C GLN A 841 36.67 9.15 9.25
N TYR A 842 36.96 7.91 8.84
CA TYR A 842 35.99 6.81 8.88
C TYR A 842 35.54 6.52 10.31
N SER A 843 36.47 6.50 11.27
CA SER A 843 36.17 6.31 12.68
C SER A 843 35.32 7.44 13.25
N SER A 844 35.60 8.71 12.92
CA SER A 844 34.81 9.85 13.41
C SER A 844 33.34 9.78 12.99
N TYR A 845 33.06 9.32 11.76
CA TYR A 845 31.68 9.06 11.32
C TYR A 845 31.01 8.00 12.19
N TRP A 846 31.69 6.87 12.39
CA TRP A 846 31.14 5.74 13.14
C TRP A 846 31.02 6.01 14.63
N GLU A 847 31.88 6.84 15.21
CA GLU A 847 31.79 7.29 16.60
C GLU A 847 30.47 8.04 16.86
N LEU A 848 30.13 9.00 16.00
CA LEU A 848 28.86 9.72 16.11
C LEU A 848 27.66 8.84 15.72
N THR A 849 27.81 7.97 14.72
CA THR A 849 26.76 7.05 14.28
C THR A 849 26.41 6.04 15.37
N ARG A 850 27.41 5.46 16.06
CA ARG A 850 27.24 4.48 17.14
C ARG A 850 26.36 5.02 18.27
N ARG A 851 26.43 6.32 18.56
CA ARG A 851 25.56 6.98 19.55
C ARG A 851 24.07 6.88 19.22
N LEU A 852 23.70 6.76 17.95
CA LEU A 852 22.30 6.55 17.54
C LEU A 852 21.75 5.17 17.94
N TYR A 853 22.64 4.25 18.33
CA TYR A 853 22.33 2.88 18.72
C TYR A 853 22.48 2.63 20.23
N ALA A 854 22.45 3.69 21.05
CA ALA A 854 22.68 3.61 22.50
C ALA A 854 21.84 2.54 23.23
N ASN A 855 20.62 2.27 22.77
CA ASN A 855 19.73 1.22 23.31
C ASN A 855 20.24 -0.22 23.14
N PHE A 856 21.22 -0.43 22.27
CA PHE A 856 21.72 -1.75 21.89
C PHE A 856 23.18 -1.96 22.28
N GLU A 857 23.80 -1.00 22.97
CA GLU A 857 25.20 -1.05 23.36
C GLU A 857 25.49 -2.19 24.32
N CYS A 858 26.47 -3.03 23.95
CA CYS A 858 27.02 -4.05 24.83
C CYS A 858 27.68 -3.44 26.08
N THR A 859 28.10 -2.17 26.03
CA THR A 859 28.72 -1.47 27.17
C THR A 859 27.75 -1.09 28.27
N SER A 860 26.44 -1.27 28.05
CA SER A 860 25.43 -1.15 29.12
C SER A 860 25.74 -2.07 30.30
N THR A 861 26.52 -3.12 30.06
CA THR A 861 26.89 -4.16 31.02
C THR A 861 28.37 -4.53 30.99
N MET A 862 29.01 -4.54 29.82
CA MET A 862 30.43 -4.88 29.64
C MET A 862 31.25 -3.64 29.25
N ARG A 863 31.84 -2.96 30.23
CA ARG A 863 32.56 -1.69 30.01
C ARG A 863 33.91 -1.83 29.30
N SER A 864 34.50 -3.02 29.31
CA SER A 864 35.80 -3.33 28.71
C SER A 864 35.86 -4.80 28.26
N GLY A 865 36.92 -5.19 27.55
CA GLY A 865 37.25 -6.60 27.33
C GLY A 865 37.37 -7.40 28.64
N ASN A 866 37.19 -8.72 28.55
CA ASN A 866 37.28 -9.65 29.67
C ASN A 866 38.04 -10.93 29.27
N ALA A 867 39.10 -11.24 30.02
CA ALA A 867 39.96 -12.39 29.80
C ALA A 867 39.35 -13.73 30.24
N ASP A 868 38.24 -13.71 30.99
CA ASP A 868 37.50 -14.92 31.35
C ASP A 868 36.96 -15.69 30.13
N VAL A 869 36.97 -15.08 28.95
CA VAL A 869 36.68 -15.73 27.67
C VAL A 869 37.60 -16.92 27.40
N TYR A 870 38.82 -16.94 27.93
CA TYR A 870 39.70 -18.11 27.82
C TYR A 870 39.19 -19.33 28.61
N GLU A 871 38.33 -19.10 29.61
CA GLU A 871 37.67 -20.15 30.37
C GLU A 871 36.30 -20.50 29.76
N ASN A 872 35.45 -19.48 29.60
CA ASN A 872 34.06 -19.69 29.17
C ASN A 872 33.89 -19.88 27.66
N GLN A 873 34.82 -19.38 26.86
CA GLN A 873 34.85 -19.50 25.40
C GLN A 873 33.53 -19.05 24.73
N ILE A 874 32.84 -18.07 25.32
CA ILE A 874 31.61 -17.49 24.76
C ILE A 874 32.01 -16.57 23.59
N PRO A 875 31.52 -16.80 22.36
CA PRO A 875 31.78 -15.92 21.22
C PRO A 875 31.22 -14.51 21.42
N GLY A 876 31.84 -13.51 20.81
CA GLY A 876 31.45 -12.10 21.00
C GLY A 876 29.96 -11.84 20.80
N GLY A 877 29.41 -12.21 19.64
CA GLY A 877 27.97 -12.06 19.36
C GLY A 877 27.06 -12.91 20.27
N GLN A 878 27.52 -14.04 20.80
CA GLN A 878 26.73 -14.83 21.76
C GLN A 878 26.74 -14.17 23.14
N TYR A 879 27.82 -13.51 23.55
CA TYR A 879 27.94 -12.87 24.85
C TYR A 879 26.83 -11.82 25.05
N THR A 880 26.75 -10.86 24.12
CA THR A 880 25.74 -9.79 24.14
C THR A 880 24.32 -10.37 24.10
N ASN A 881 24.07 -11.38 23.25
CA ASN A 881 22.76 -12.03 23.15
C ASN A 881 22.37 -12.80 24.42
N LEU A 882 23.28 -13.61 24.97
CA LEU A 882 23.06 -14.42 26.16
C LEU A 882 22.73 -13.54 27.37
N GLN A 883 23.33 -12.36 27.42
CA GLN A 883 23.05 -11.39 28.45
C GLN A 883 21.67 -10.76 28.31
N PHE A 884 21.28 -10.28 27.13
CA PHE A 884 19.92 -9.76 26.91
C PHE A 884 18.86 -10.83 27.19
N GLN A 885 19.13 -12.09 26.83
CA GLN A 885 18.27 -13.22 27.17
C GLN A 885 18.18 -13.41 28.69
N SER A 886 19.31 -13.41 29.40
CA SER A 886 19.35 -13.52 30.85
C SER A 886 18.55 -12.40 31.53
N MET A 887 18.63 -11.16 31.03
CA MET A 887 17.80 -10.05 31.52
C MET A 887 16.31 -10.33 31.33
N SER A 888 15.89 -10.77 30.14
CA SER A 888 14.49 -11.08 29.86
C SER A 888 13.94 -12.27 30.68
N LEU A 889 14.81 -13.16 31.15
CA LEU A 889 14.45 -14.29 32.03
C LEU A 889 14.56 -13.97 33.53
N GLY A 890 14.92 -12.73 33.91
CA GLY A 890 15.12 -12.35 35.31
C GLY A 890 16.39 -12.93 35.94
N LEU A 891 17.36 -13.37 35.13
CA LEU A 891 18.65 -13.93 35.55
C LEU A 891 19.81 -12.92 35.47
N ALA A 892 19.51 -11.62 35.33
CA ALA A 892 20.52 -10.58 35.15
C ALA A 892 21.59 -10.58 36.26
N ASP A 893 21.16 -10.67 37.52
CA ASP A 893 22.06 -10.65 38.69
C ASP A 893 22.89 -11.95 38.84
N GLN A 894 22.57 -12.99 38.07
CA GLN A 894 23.24 -14.30 38.09
C GLN A 894 24.10 -14.55 36.85
N PHE A 895 24.41 -13.52 36.06
CA PHE A 895 25.12 -13.69 34.80
C PHE A 895 26.51 -14.34 34.94
N GLU A 896 27.23 -14.08 36.05
CA GLU A 896 28.49 -14.78 36.37
C GLU A 896 28.30 -16.29 36.50
N LEU A 897 27.21 -16.72 37.14
CA LEU A 897 26.85 -18.13 37.23
C LEU A 897 26.46 -18.69 35.85
N VAL A 898 25.78 -17.92 35.01
CA VAL A 898 25.47 -18.31 33.62
C VAL A 898 26.75 -18.55 32.82
N LYS A 899 27.78 -17.69 32.92
CA LYS A 899 29.08 -17.89 32.25
C LYS A 899 29.79 -19.17 32.74
N LYS A 900 29.76 -19.42 34.05
CA LYS A 900 30.29 -20.67 34.62
C LYS A 900 29.55 -21.89 34.07
N ARG A 901 28.21 -21.86 34.09
CA ARG A 901 27.36 -22.94 33.55
C ARG A 901 27.52 -23.11 32.04
N PHE A 902 27.88 -22.08 31.29
CA PHE A 902 28.22 -22.19 29.87
C PHE A 902 29.45 -23.08 29.64
N SER A 903 30.47 -22.92 30.48
CA SER A 903 31.69 -23.75 30.44
C SER A 903 31.37 -25.22 30.77
N GLU A 904 30.56 -25.45 31.81
CA GLU A 904 30.11 -26.79 32.20
C GLU A 904 29.20 -27.45 31.15
N ALA A 905 28.29 -26.67 30.56
CA ALA A 905 27.43 -27.11 29.45
C ALA A 905 28.25 -27.52 28.23
N ASN A 906 29.34 -26.80 27.90
CA ASN A 906 30.24 -27.21 26.82
C ASN A 906 30.87 -28.59 27.10
N GLN A 907 31.28 -28.84 28.33
CA GLN A 907 31.84 -30.16 28.72
C GLN A 907 30.77 -31.26 28.65
N LEU A 908 29.55 -31.00 29.12
CA LEU A 908 28.42 -31.94 29.02
C LEU A 908 28.11 -32.32 27.57
N LEU A 909 28.28 -31.38 26.63
CA LEU A 909 28.06 -31.59 25.20
C LEU A 909 29.28 -32.21 24.49
N GLY A 910 30.35 -32.51 25.22
CA GLY A 910 31.53 -33.22 24.72
C GLY A 910 32.69 -32.33 24.28
N ASP A 911 32.80 -31.11 24.81
CA ASP A 911 33.77 -30.07 24.43
C ASP A 911 33.73 -29.76 22.92
N ILE A 912 32.78 -28.90 22.54
CA ILE A 912 32.45 -28.61 21.14
C ILE A 912 33.00 -27.25 20.68
N ILE A 913 33.07 -27.07 19.37
CA ILE A 913 33.22 -25.75 18.76
C ILE A 913 31.93 -24.97 18.99
N LYS A 914 32.07 -23.72 19.46
CA LYS A 914 30.95 -22.88 19.91
C LYS A 914 30.85 -21.66 19.02
N VAL A 915 30.03 -21.72 17.99
CA VAL A 915 29.70 -20.60 17.09
C VAL A 915 28.27 -20.80 16.60
N THR A 916 27.56 -19.77 16.13
CA THR A 916 26.13 -19.93 15.83
C THR A 916 25.86 -21.09 14.84
N PRO A 917 24.95 -22.05 15.17
CA PRO A 917 24.06 -22.10 16.32
C PRO A 917 24.57 -22.93 17.52
N SER A 918 25.73 -23.59 17.46
CA SER A 918 26.25 -24.41 18.57
C SER A 918 26.49 -23.58 19.85
N SER A 919 26.96 -22.34 19.73
CA SER A 919 27.09 -21.43 20.87
C SER A 919 25.75 -21.12 21.55
N LYS A 920 24.66 -21.06 20.78
CA LYS A 920 23.30 -20.90 21.31
C LYS A 920 22.86 -22.17 22.05
N ILE A 921 23.13 -23.35 21.49
CA ILE A 921 22.81 -24.64 22.13
C ILE A 921 23.47 -24.72 23.52
N VAL A 922 24.75 -24.34 23.62
CA VAL A 922 25.45 -24.27 24.91
C VAL A 922 24.81 -23.22 25.83
N GLY A 923 24.46 -22.04 25.31
CA GLY A 923 23.82 -20.97 26.07
C GLY A 923 22.43 -21.31 26.60
N ASP A 924 21.61 -22.02 25.82
CA ASP A 924 20.28 -22.48 26.21
C ASP A 924 20.41 -23.51 27.34
N LEU A 925 21.36 -24.46 27.23
CA LEU A 925 21.64 -25.42 28.29
C LEU A 925 22.15 -24.73 29.57
N ALA A 926 23.04 -23.76 29.43
CA ALA A 926 23.58 -22.99 30.56
C ALA A 926 22.48 -22.24 31.33
N GLN A 927 21.60 -21.51 30.62
CA GLN A 927 20.48 -20.81 31.23
C GLN A 927 19.48 -21.78 31.86
N PHE A 928 19.19 -22.90 31.19
CA PHE A 928 18.35 -23.97 31.74
C PHE A 928 18.93 -24.53 33.05
N MET A 929 20.25 -24.75 33.11
CA MET A 929 20.92 -25.20 34.33
C MET A 929 20.79 -24.17 35.46
N VAL A 930 20.99 -22.88 35.18
CA VAL A 930 20.84 -21.82 36.19
C VAL A 930 19.40 -21.71 36.66
N GLN A 931 18.44 -21.64 35.73
CA GLN A 931 17.01 -21.48 36.04
C GLN A 931 16.46 -22.61 36.91
N ASN A 932 16.98 -23.83 36.73
CA ASN A 932 16.53 -25.02 37.45
C ASN A 932 17.47 -25.41 38.61
N GLY A 933 18.48 -24.60 38.94
CA GLY A 933 19.43 -24.87 40.01
C GLY A 933 20.26 -26.14 39.82
N LEU A 934 20.52 -26.55 38.57
CA LEU A 934 21.22 -27.79 38.23
C LEU A 934 22.73 -27.59 38.21
N SER A 935 23.46 -28.54 38.80
CA SER A 935 24.91 -28.71 38.62
C SER A 935 25.23 -29.61 37.43
N TYR A 936 26.50 -29.69 37.06
CA TYR A 936 27.00 -30.64 36.05
C TYR A 936 26.57 -32.09 36.33
N ASN A 937 26.71 -32.56 37.58
CA ASN A 937 26.36 -33.93 37.95
C ASN A 937 24.85 -34.15 37.96
N ASP A 938 24.06 -33.16 38.39
CA ASP A 938 22.59 -33.26 38.37
C ASP A 938 22.07 -33.50 36.94
N VAL A 939 22.67 -32.84 35.94
CA VAL A 939 22.29 -33.04 34.54
C VAL A 939 22.57 -34.47 34.09
N LEU A 940 23.72 -35.06 34.47
CA LEU A 940 24.07 -36.42 34.07
C LEU A 940 23.20 -37.48 34.77
N GLU A 941 22.93 -37.29 36.07
CA GLU A 941 22.18 -38.26 36.88
C GLU A 941 20.68 -38.22 36.59
N ARG A 942 20.13 -37.03 36.29
CA ARG A 942 18.68 -36.80 36.12
C ARG A 942 18.26 -36.57 34.68
N ALA A 943 19.13 -36.78 33.70
CA ALA A 943 18.87 -36.48 32.28
C ALA A 943 17.56 -37.09 31.76
N SER A 944 17.18 -38.30 32.18
CA SER A 944 15.93 -38.96 31.75
C SER A 944 14.67 -38.22 32.16
N ASP A 945 14.74 -37.45 33.25
CA ASP A 945 13.60 -36.82 33.92
C ASP A 945 13.49 -35.32 33.57
N LEU A 946 14.52 -34.76 32.93
CA LEU A 946 14.60 -33.36 32.58
C LEU A 946 13.99 -33.08 31.20
N SER A 947 13.29 -31.95 31.08
CA SER A 947 12.80 -31.43 29.80
C SER A 947 13.79 -30.43 29.22
N PHE A 948 14.75 -30.94 28.44
CA PHE A 948 15.80 -30.12 27.84
C PHE A 948 15.26 -29.10 26.82
N PRO A 949 15.96 -27.97 26.62
CA PRO A 949 15.67 -27.05 25.53
C PRO A 949 15.67 -27.74 24.16
N THR A 950 14.77 -27.34 23.27
CA THR A 950 14.63 -27.94 21.92
C THR A 950 15.94 -27.93 21.14
N SER A 951 16.74 -26.87 21.28
CA SER A 951 18.06 -26.75 20.63
C SER A 951 19.05 -27.85 21.06
N VAL A 952 19.03 -28.25 22.33
CA VAL A 952 19.86 -29.34 22.87
C VAL A 952 19.37 -30.69 22.35
N ILE A 953 18.05 -30.89 22.28
CA ILE A 953 17.46 -32.10 21.70
C ILE A 953 17.83 -32.23 20.22
N GLU A 954 17.64 -31.18 19.43
CA GLU A 954 17.98 -31.15 18.00
C GLU A 954 19.47 -31.39 17.74
N PHE A 955 20.34 -30.89 18.62
CA PHE A 955 21.78 -31.15 18.57
C PHE A 955 22.09 -32.64 18.70
N PHE A 956 21.61 -33.30 19.75
CA PHE A 956 21.82 -34.74 19.95
C PHE A 956 21.11 -35.60 18.89
N ASP A 957 20.05 -35.09 18.29
CA ASP A 957 19.31 -35.72 17.20
C ASP A 957 20.00 -35.56 15.83
N GLY A 958 21.16 -34.89 15.79
CA GLY A 958 22.01 -34.74 14.60
C GLY A 958 21.61 -33.63 13.63
N HIS A 959 20.66 -32.76 14.00
CA HIS A 959 20.10 -31.75 13.08
C HIS A 959 21.10 -30.67 12.66
N VAL A 960 22.18 -30.47 13.40
CA VAL A 960 23.19 -29.44 13.11
C VAL A 960 24.51 -30.02 12.56
N GLY A 961 24.59 -31.34 12.37
CA GLY A 961 25.82 -32.04 11.97
C GLY A 961 26.42 -32.88 13.10
N GLN A 962 27.63 -33.39 12.85
CA GLN A 962 28.31 -34.31 13.78
C GLN A 962 29.50 -33.59 14.45
N PRO A 963 29.60 -33.59 15.79
CA PRO A 963 30.75 -32.99 16.48
C PRO A 963 31.99 -33.86 16.33
N TYR A 964 33.17 -33.24 16.30
CA TYR A 964 34.45 -33.96 16.33
C TYR A 964 34.54 -34.82 17.61
N GLY A 965 34.83 -36.11 17.45
CA GLY A 965 34.82 -37.09 18.54
C GLY A 965 33.46 -37.70 18.88
N GLY A 966 32.37 -37.31 18.19
CA GLY A 966 31.02 -37.84 18.40
C GLY A 966 30.29 -37.28 19.63
N PHE A 967 29.03 -37.67 19.80
CA PHE A 967 28.21 -37.25 20.93
C PHE A 967 28.52 -38.07 22.20
N PRO A 968 28.44 -37.48 23.41
CA PRO A 968 28.47 -38.23 24.66
C PRO A 968 27.32 -39.25 24.73
N PRO A 969 27.57 -40.58 24.66
CA PRO A 969 26.54 -41.56 24.31
C PRO A 969 25.48 -41.73 25.40
N LYS A 970 25.87 -41.68 26.68
CA LYS A 970 24.94 -41.79 27.81
C LYS A 970 23.97 -40.61 27.87
N LEU A 971 24.49 -39.39 27.74
CA LEU A 971 23.66 -38.18 27.79
C LEU A 971 22.78 -38.08 26.54
N ALA A 972 23.31 -38.39 25.35
CA ALA A 972 22.54 -38.43 24.11
C ALA A 972 21.34 -39.38 24.21
N ALA A 973 21.55 -40.61 24.69
CA ALA A 973 20.47 -41.59 24.86
C ALA A 973 19.41 -41.10 25.86
N ALA A 974 19.82 -40.43 26.95
CA ALA A 974 18.89 -39.90 27.94
C ALA A 974 18.07 -38.71 27.41
N VAL A 975 18.72 -37.72 26.76
CA VAL A 975 18.05 -36.55 26.16
C VAL A 975 17.05 -36.97 25.08
N LEU A 976 17.42 -37.97 24.27
CA LEU A 976 16.57 -38.52 23.22
C LEU A 976 15.54 -39.55 23.73
N LYS A 977 15.51 -39.84 25.04
CA LYS A 977 14.61 -40.82 25.65
C LYS A 977 14.69 -42.21 25.01
N GLY A 978 15.90 -42.66 24.69
CA GLY A 978 16.19 -43.99 24.14
C GLY A 978 15.92 -44.15 22.64
N ARG A 979 15.36 -43.14 21.95
CA ARG A 979 15.22 -43.19 20.48
C ARG A 979 16.57 -42.95 19.79
N PRO A 980 16.84 -43.60 18.64
CA PRO A 980 18.03 -43.29 17.86
C PRO A 980 17.96 -41.86 17.28
N PRO A 981 19.12 -41.21 17.01
CA PRO A 981 19.14 -39.92 16.35
C PRO A 981 18.60 -40.05 14.92
N THR A 982 17.90 -39.03 14.46
CA THR A 982 17.33 -38.93 13.11
C THR A 982 18.44 -38.87 12.07
N TYR A 983 19.54 -38.19 12.39
CA TYR A 983 20.67 -38.01 11.49
C TYR A 983 21.99 -38.44 12.14
N THR A 984 22.64 -39.42 11.53
CA THR A 984 24.04 -39.82 11.80
C THR A 984 25.00 -39.26 10.75
N ASP A 985 24.46 -38.75 9.64
CA ASP A 985 25.17 -38.15 8.51
C ASP A 985 24.61 -36.74 8.25
N ARG A 986 25.03 -36.10 7.15
CA ARG A 986 24.55 -34.77 6.75
C ARG A 986 23.01 -34.72 6.61
N PRO A 987 22.29 -33.88 7.37
CA PRO A 987 20.83 -33.85 7.35
C PRO A 987 20.21 -33.49 5.98
N GLY A 988 20.77 -32.48 5.30
CA GLY A 988 20.25 -32.01 4.01
C GLY A 988 20.29 -33.05 2.89
N ALA A 989 21.16 -34.08 2.99
CA ALA A 989 21.28 -35.14 1.99
C ALA A 989 20.04 -36.06 1.94
N LYS A 990 19.28 -36.14 3.03
CA LYS A 990 18.07 -36.98 3.16
C LYS A 990 16.78 -36.18 2.91
N MET A 991 16.87 -34.86 2.73
CA MET A 991 15.70 -34.02 2.51
C MET A 991 15.32 -33.99 1.02
N PRO A 992 14.01 -34.06 0.69
CA PRO A 992 13.57 -33.87 -0.69
C PRO A 992 13.89 -32.44 -1.18
N PRO A 993 14.13 -32.23 -2.49
CA PRO A 993 14.31 -30.91 -3.05
C PRO A 993 13.17 -29.95 -2.69
N PHE A 994 13.51 -28.71 -2.35
CA PHE A 994 12.51 -27.70 -2.03
C PHE A 994 11.77 -27.21 -3.29
N ASP A 995 10.44 -27.18 -3.26
CA ASP A 995 9.60 -26.71 -4.37
C ASP A 995 9.43 -25.18 -4.35
N PHE A 996 10.15 -24.50 -5.22
CA PHE A 996 10.09 -23.04 -5.35
C PHE A 996 8.88 -22.56 -6.15
N ASP A 997 8.31 -23.39 -7.03
CA ASP A 997 7.17 -22.99 -7.85
C ASP A 997 5.89 -23.02 -7.02
N ALA A 998 5.68 -24.05 -6.21
CA ALA A 998 4.60 -24.09 -5.23
C ALA A 998 4.69 -22.92 -4.22
N LEU A 999 5.91 -22.57 -3.77
CA LEU A 999 6.12 -21.41 -2.92
C LEU A 999 5.72 -20.10 -3.63
N ARG A 1000 6.07 -19.95 -4.91
CA ARG A 1000 5.77 -18.76 -5.70
C ARG A 1000 4.27 -18.58 -5.86
N GLU A 1001 3.53 -19.64 -6.18
CA GLU A 1001 2.07 -19.61 -6.28
C GLU A 1001 1.44 -19.14 -4.96
N ARG A 1002 1.82 -19.77 -3.84
CA ARG A 1002 1.32 -19.41 -2.50
C ARG A 1002 1.60 -17.94 -2.14
N LEU A 1003 2.79 -17.42 -2.43
CA LEU A 1003 3.13 -16.03 -2.13
C LEU A 1003 2.40 -15.05 -3.05
N ASN A 1004 2.22 -15.38 -4.32
CA ASN A 1004 1.45 -14.57 -5.28
C ASN A 1004 -0.04 -14.51 -4.90
N GLU A 1005 -0.61 -15.60 -4.39
CA GLU A 1005 -1.99 -15.61 -3.89
C GLU A 1005 -2.13 -14.71 -2.65
N LYS A 1006 -1.25 -14.89 -1.66
CA LYS A 1006 -1.34 -14.19 -0.37
C LYS A 1006 -0.98 -12.70 -0.46
N PHE A 1007 -0.02 -12.34 -1.31
CA PHE A 1007 0.49 -10.98 -1.48
C PHE A 1007 0.32 -10.49 -2.92
N SER A 1008 -0.88 -10.69 -3.49
CA SER A 1008 -1.20 -10.34 -4.89
C SER A 1008 -1.02 -8.87 -5.25
N ASP A 1009 -0.95 -7.97 -4.27
CA ASP A 1009 -0.68 -6.54 -4.45
C ASP A 1009 0.82 -6.18 -4.45
N LEU A 1010 1.70 -7.16 -4.17
CA LEU A 1010 3.15 -7.04 -4.20
C LEU A 1010 3.73 -7.86 -5.36
N HIS A 1011 4.86 -7.40 -5.89
CA HIS A 1011 5.62 -8.18 -6.87
C HIS A 1011 6.57 -9.11 -6.13
N ILE A 1012 6.35 -10.42 -6.23
CA ILE A 1012 7.19 -11.45 -5.62
C ILE A 1012 8.42 -11.68 -6.51
N THR A 1013 9.61 -11.54 -5.92
CA THR A 1013 10.89 -11.74 -6.59
C THR A 1013 11.56 -13.05 -6.19
N GLU A 1014 12.60 -13.49 -6.90
CA GLU A 1014 13.40 -14.67 -6.50
C GLU A 1014 14.01 -14.51 -5.10
N LYS A 1015 14.42 -13.29 -4.74
CA LYS A 1015 14.91 -12.94 -3.40
C LYS A 1015 13.86 -13.16 -2.31
N ASP A 1016 12.59 -12.87 -2.61
CA ASP A 1016 11.48 -13.14 -1.70
C ASP A 1016 11.27 -14.64 -1.52
N LEU A 1017 11.38 -15.43 -2.60
CA LEU A 1017 11.27 -16.89 -2.53
C LEU A 1017 12.39 -17.49 -1.67
N ILE A 1018 13.64 -17.08 -1.89
CA ILE A 1018 14.79 -17.57 -1.12
C ILE A 1018 14.66 -17.14 0.35
N SER A 1019 14.28 -15.89 0.61
CA SER A 1019 14.09 -15.39 1.98
C SER A 1019 12.96 -16.15 2.69
N SER A 1020 11.86 -16.45 2.00
CA SER A 1020 10.76 -17.27 2.55
C SER A 1020 11.13 -18.74 2.71
N ALA A 1021 12.00 -19.30 1.87
CA ALA A 1021 12.48 -20.68 2.02
C ALA A 1021 13.38 -20.81 3.26
N LEU A 1022 14.24 -19.83 3.50
CA LEU A 1022 15.14 -19.80 4.67
C LEU A 1022 14.39 -19.42 5.96
N TYR A 1023 13.47 -18.46 5.87
CA TYR A 1023 12.80 -17.81 7.00
C TYR A 1023 11.29 -17.59 6.77
N PRO A 1024 10.47 -18.64 6.65
CA PRO A 1024 9.08 -18.51 6.20
C PRO A 1024 8.23 -17.56 7.07
N ARG A 1025 8.25 -17.74 8.40
CA ARG A 1025 7.47 -16.90 9.33
C ARG A 1025 7.98 -15.45 9.37
N MET A 1026 9.30 -15.26 9.36
CA MET A 1026 9.88 -13.91 9.49
C MET A 1026 9.77 -13.12 8.20
N HIS A 1027 9.98 -13.77 7.05
CA HIS A 1027 9.77 -13.15 5.74
C HIS A 1027 8.30 -12.79 5.54
N GLU A 1028 7.37 -13.65 5.95
CA GLU A 1028 5.94 -13.32 5.91
C GLU A 1028 5.63 -12.06 6.73
N GLN A 1029 6.11 -11.98 7.98
CA GLN A 1029 5.92 -10.80 8.81
C GLN A 1029 6.58 -9.55 8.20
N PHE A 1030 7.77 -9.71 7.61
CA PHE A 1030 8.44 -8.64 6.88
C PHE A 1030 7.63 -8.16 5.68
N MET A 1031 7.01 -9.06 4.91
CA MET A 1031 6.15 -8.71 3.77
C MET A 1031 4.91 -7.92 4.22
N ILE A 1032 4.32 -8.29 5.36
CA ILE A 1032 3.24 -7.52 6.01
C ILE A 1032 3.75 -6.11 6.37
N ASN A 1033 4.90 -6.00 7.03
CA ASN A 1033 5.47 -4.71 7.41
C ASN A 1033 5.83 -3.85 6.18
N ARG A 1034 6.37 -4.45 5.11
CA ARG A 1034 6.69 -3.79 3.84
C ARG A 1034 5.42 -3.26 3.15
N ARG A 1035 4.30 -3.98 3.28
CA ARG A 1035 2.99 -3.55 2.79
C ARG A 1035 2.46 -2.35 3.55
N LEU A 1036 2.62 -2.33 4.88
CA LEU A 1036 2.13 -1.27 5.77
C LEU A 1036 3.03 -0.01 5.73
N TYR A 1037 4.33 -0.18 5.97
CA TYR A 1037 5.27 0.91 6.24
C TYR A 1037 6.13 1.31 5.03
N GLY A 1038 6.24 0.45 4.02
CA GLY A 1038 7.09 0.71 2.88
C GLY A 1038 8.59 0.71 3.25
N PRO A 1039 9.44 1.49 2.56
CA PRO A 1039 10.89 1.43 2.72
C PRO A 1039 11.39 2.26 3.92
N VAL A 1040 11.18 1.77 5.15
CA VAL A 1040 11.53 2.48 6.39
C VAL A 1040 13.02 2.80 6.54
N TRP A 1041 13.90 2.15 5.77
CA TRP A 1041 15.33 2.46 5.73
C TRP A 1041 15.65 3.88 5.21
N LEU A 1042 14.68 4.57 4.61
CA LEU A 1042 14.82 5.98 4.20
C LEU A 1042 14.69 6.98 5.36
N LEU A 1043 14.19 6.53 6.51
CA LEU A 1043 14.10 7.36 7.72
C LEU A 1043 15.45 7.37 8.42
N ASP A 1044 15.79 8.50 9.05
CA ASP A 1044 16.96 8.54 9.93
C ASP A 1044 16.81 7.61 11.13
N THR A 1045 17.94 7.16 11.65
CA THR A 1045 18.00 6.10 12.68
C THR A 1045 17.34 6.51 13.99
N ARG A 1046 17.40 7.78 14.37
CA ARG A 1046 16.71 8.28 15.57
C ARG A 1046 15.19 8.27 15.35
N VAL A 1047 14.69 8.82 14.24
CA VAL A 1047 13.25 8.77 13.91
C VAL A 1047 12.74 7.35 13.82
N PHE A 1048 13.51 6.43 13.24
CA PHE A 1048 13.13 5.03 13.15
C PHE A 1048 12.93 4.39 14.53
N PHE A 1049 13.85 4.61 15.47
CA PHE A 1049 13.77 3.98 16.79
C PHE A 1049 12.91 4.74 17.81
N GLN A 1050 12.92 6.07 17.80
CA GLN A 1050 12.29 6.90 18.84
C GLN A 1050 11.10 7.74 18.33
N GLY A 1051 10.95 7.84 17.01
CA GLY A 1051 10.01 8.79 16.41
C GLY A 1051 10.53 10.24 16.47
N PRO A 1052 9.87 11.15 15.73
CA PRO A 1052 10.20 12.57 15.78
C PRO A 1052 9.61 13.26 17.00
N LYS A 1053 10.14 14.43 17.34
CA LYS A 1053 9.51 15.35 18.29
C LYS A 1053 8.40 16.14 17.60
N THR A 1054 7.42 16.61 18.37
CA THR A 1054 6.44 17.58 17.88
C THR A 1054 7.15 18.83 17.34
N ALA A 1055 6.69 19.30 16.18
CA ALA A 1055 7.25 20.41 15.40
C ALA A 1055 8.67 20.19 14.84
N GLU A 1056 9.22 18.98 14.91
CA GLU A 1056 10.49 18.65 14.28
C GLU A 1056 10.35 18.52 12.76
N GLU A 1057 11.24 19.15 12.00
CA GLU A 1057 11.26 19.05 10.54
C GLU A 1057 12.13 17.89 10.07
N LEU A 1058 11.50 16.95 9.37
CA LEU A 1058 12.15 15.76 8.82
C LEU A 1058 12.34 15.92 7.32
N GLU A 1059 13.55 15.65 6.86
CA GLU A 1059 13.88 15.58 5.44
C GLU A 1059 14.04 14.12 5.00
N ILE A 1060 13.10 13.62 4.20
CA ILE A 1060 13.10 12.22 3.76
C ILE A 1060 13.31 12.15 2.25
N GLN A 1061 14.50 11.68 1.85
CA GLN A 1061 14.84 11.52 0.43
C GLN A 1061 14.20 10.23 -0.12
N LEU A 1062 13.12 10.35 -0.88
CA LEU A 1062 12.39 9.21 -1.45
C LEU A 1062 13.12 8.58 -2.63
N HIS A 1063 13.69 9.44 -3.49
CA HIS A 1063 14.48 9.11 -4.68
C HIS A 1063 15.38 10.31 -5.01
N GLN A 1064 16.34 10.13 -5.93
CA GLN A 1064 17.13 11.24 -6.46
C GLN A 1064 16.20 12.34 -7.01
N GLY A 1065 16.35 13.57 -6.51
CA GLY A 1065 15.50 14.71 -6.87
C GLY A 1065 14.09 14.71 -6.28
N LYS A 1066 13.75 13.79 -5.36
CA LYS A 1066 12.45 13.73 -4.69
C LYS A 1066 12.62 13.64 -3.18
N THR A 1067 12.38 14.76 -2.52
CA THR A 1067 12.42 14.89 -1.05
C THR A 1067 11.02 15.15 -0.51
N MET A 1068 10.71 14.53 0.62
CA MET A 1068 9.49 14.76 1.38
C MET A 1068 9.87 15.41 2.71
N TYR A 1069 9.41 16.64 2.91
CA TYR A 1069 9.50 17.34 4.18
C TYR A 1069 8.28 16.99 5.02
N VAL A 1070 8.50 16.50 6.23
CA VAL A 1070 7.42 16.11 7.16
C VAL A 1070 7.64 16.81 8.48
N LYS A 1071 6.59 17.40 9.04
CA LYS A 1071 6.60 18.02 10.36
C LYS A 1071 5.37 17.53 11.15
N PRO A 1072 5.53 16.71 12.20
CA PRO A 1072 4.41 16.33 13.06
C PRO A 1072 3.96 17.54 13.87
N LEU A 1073 2.67 17.83 13.85
CA LEU A 1073 2.08 19.01 14.50
C LEU A 1073 1.42 18.64 15.83
N ALA A 1074 0.64 17.55 15.86
CA ALA A 1074 -0.09 17.13 17.06
C ALA A 1074 -0.54 15.67 16.95
N VAL A 1075 -0.83 15.06 18.10
CA VAL A 1075 -1.53 13.76 18.21
C VAL A 1075 -2.77 13.97 19.07
N ALA A 1076 -3.94 13.69 18.55
CA ALA A 1076 -5.21 13.85 19.25
C ALA A 1076 -5.41 12.79 20.35
N GLY A 1077 -6.45 13.02 21.15
CA GLY A 1077 -6.99 11.99 22.06
C GLY A 1077 -7.53 10.78 21.29
N VAL A 1078 -7.77 9.70 22.03
CA VAL A 1078 -8.33 8.46 21.48
C VAL A 1078 -9.80 8.68 21.13
N ASP A 1079 -10.19 8.31 19.91
CA ASP A 1079 -11.57 8.37 19.45
C ASP A 1079 -12.40 7.16 19.94
N LYS A 1080 -13.69 7.13 19.59
CA LYS A 1080 -14.60 6.03 19.97
C LYS A 1080 -14.22 4.66 19.38
N ARG A 1081 -13.33 4.62 18.39
CA ARG A 1081 -12.86 3.42 17.70
C ARG A 1081 -11.49 2.95 18.21
N GLY A 1082 -10.91 3.63 19.20
CA GLY A 1082 -9.56 3.33 19.70
C GLY A 1082 -8.43 3.90 18.85
N GLN A 1083 -8.73 4.83 17.94
CA GLN A 1083 -7.76 5.45 17.04
C GLN A 1083 -7.38 6.86 17.50
N ARG A 1084 -6.17 7.29 17.16
CA ARG A 1084 -5.70 8.67 17.33
C ARG A 1084 -5.47 9.32 15.97
N GLU A 1085 -5.81 10.60 15.91
CA GLU A 1085 -5.50 11.46 14.75
C GLU A 1085 -4.12 12.08 14.92
N CYS A 1086 -3.21 11.76 14.02
CA CYS A 1086 -1.88 12.36 13.96
C CYS A 1086 -1.84 13.44 12.87
N PHE A 1087 -1.65 14.69 13.26
CA PHE A 1087 -1.58 15.84 12.37
C PHE A 1087 -0.13 16.07 11.93
N PHE A 1088 0.07 16.26 10.63
CA PHE A 1088 1.36 16.56 10.02
C PHE A 1088 1.23 17.73 9.05
N GLU A 1089 2.31 18.45 8.86
CA GLU A 1089 2.57 19.21 7.65
C GLU A 1089 3.50 18.38 6.75
N VAL A 1090 3.12 18.15 5.49
CA VAL A 1090 3.90 17.39 4.52
C VAL A 1090 4.05 18.23 3.26
N ASN A 1091 5.28 18.63 2.93
CA ASN A 1091 5.60 19.56 1.84
C ASN A 1091 4.72 20.84 1.87
N GLY A 1092 4.59 21.45 3.06
CA GLY A 1092 3.80 22.67 3.27
C GLY A 1092 2.29 22.47 3.38
N GLN A 1093 1.80 21.23 3.48
CA GLN A 1093 0.37 20.94 3.45
C GLN A 1093 -0.06 20.06 4.61
N GLN A 1094 -1.20 20.38 5.22
CA GLN A 1094 -1.72 19.59 6.32
C GLN A 1094 -2.19 18.20 5.88
N ARG A 1095 -1.90 17.23 6.73
CA ARG A 1095 -2.23 15.82 6.61
C ARG A 1095 -2.67 15.28 7.95
N VAL A 1096 -3.63 14.37 7.92
CA VAL A 1096 -4.05 13.61 9.09
C VAL A 1096 -3.82 12.14 8.79
N VAL A 1097 -3.26 11.42 9.76
CA VAL A 1097 -3.09 9.97 9.70
C VAL A 1097 -3.74 9.36 10.93
N TYR A 1098 -4.58 8.35 10.71
CA TYR A 1098 -5.25 7.62 11.77
C TYR A 1098 -4.41 6.40 12.16
N VAL A 1099 -4.15 6.26 13.46
CA VAL A 1099 -3.39 5.15 14.02
C VAL A 1099 -4.15 4.54 15.18
N THR A 1100 -4.27 3.23 15.23
CA THR A 1100 -4.86 2.53 16.38
C THR A 1100 -3.91 2.61 17.58
N ASP A 1101 -4.41 3.13 18.70
CA ASP A 1101 -3.68 3.13 19.97
C ASP A 1101 -3.83 1.74 20.59
N ARG A 1102 -2.73 0.98 20.62
CA ARG A 1102 -2.74 -0.43 21.06
C ARG A 1102 -2.98 -0.57 22.56
N GLU A 1103 -2.62 0.42 23.37
CA GLU A 1103 -2.87 0.38 24.81
C GLU A 1103 -4.34 0.70 25.09
N ALA A 1104 -4.85 1.80 24.52
CA ALA A 1104 -6.25 2.19 24.71
C ALA A 1104 -7.25 1.20 24.09
N SER A 1105 -6.82 0.46 23.06
CA SER A 1105 -7.66 -0.52 22.37
C SER A 1105 -7.67 -1.91 23.06
N LYS A 1106 -6.86 -2.16 24.10
CA LYS A 1106 -6.96 -3.41 24.90
C LYS A 1106 -8.33 -3.56 25.57
N ASP A 1107 -8.96 -2.43 25.89
CA ASP A 1107 -10.28 -2.37 26.52
C ASP A 1107 -11.43 -2.23 25.50
N ILE A 1108 -11.12 -2.07 24.21
CA ILE A 1108 -12.09 -1.89 23.12
C ILE A 1108 -12.20 -3.21 22.34
N ILE A 1109 -13.31 -3.93 22.52
CA ILE A 1109 -13.58 -5.19 21.81
C ILE A 1109 -13.94 -4.89 20.35
N ILE A 1110 -12.94 -4.85 19.46
CA ILE A 1110 -13.14 -4.80 18.00
C ILE A 1110 -13.30 -6.24 17.50
N ARG A 1111 -14.47 -6.58 16.95
CA ARG A 1111 -14.73 -7.94 16.45
C ARG A 1111 -14.38 -8.06 14.96
N PRO A 1112 -13.80 -9.20 14.53
CA PRO A 1112 -13.65 -9.51 13.10
C PRO A 1112 -15.00 -9.43 12.40
N LYS A 1113 -15.04 -9.15 11.10
CA LYS A 1113 -16.28 -9.26 10.31
C LYS A 1113 -16.37 -10.65 9.68
N ALA A 1114 -17.58 -11.17 9.49
CA ALA A 1114 -17.78 -12.45 8.83
C ALA A 1114 -17.31 -12.41 7.37
N ASP A 1115 -16.60 -13.45 6.94
CA ASP A 1115 -16.09 -13.58 5.58
C ASP A 1115 -17.24 -13.95 4.62
N GLN A 1116 -17.58 -13.04 3.71
CA GLN A 1116 -18.66 -13.24 2.75
C GLN A 1116 -18.39 -14.37 1.74
N ASN A 1117 -17.13 -14.77 1.56
CA ASN A 1117 -16.77 -15.88 0.68
C ASN A 1117 -16.84 -17.24 1.39
N ASN A 1118 -16.92 -17.25 2.73
CA ASN A 1118 -17.03 -18.46 3.52
C ASN A 1118 -18.43 -18.58 4.13
N LYS A 1119 -19.25 -19.49 3.59
CA LYS A 1119 -20.61 -19.74 4.10
C LYS A 1119 -20.65 -20.24 5.55
N GLY A 1120 -19.55 -20.79 6.08
CA GLY A 1120 -19.42 -21.17 7.49
C GLY A 1120 -19.13 -20.01 8.43
N SER A 1121 -18.77 -18.83 7.92
CA SER A 1121 -18.49 -17.63 8.72
C SER A 1121 -19.79 -16.87 9.00
N VAL A 1122 -20.30 -16.98 10.22
CA VAL A 1122 -21.61 -16.43 10.61
C VAL A 1122 -21.42 -15.05 11.21
N GLY A 1123 -21.99 -14.03 10.58
CA GLY A 1123 -21.97 -12.64 11.04
C GLY A 1123 -23.24 -12.22 11.78
N SER A 1124 -23.16 -11.21 12.64
CA SER A 1124 -24.33 -10.56 13.21
C SER A 1124 -25.10 -9.82 12.11
N PRO A 1125 -26.40 -10.07 11.92
CA PRO A 1125 -27.17 -9.45 10.85
C PRO A 1125 -27.40 -7.94 11.06
N MET A 1126 -27.25 -7.46 12.30
CA MET A 1126 -27.46 -6.06 12.67
C MET A 1126 -26.70 -5.68 13.94
N PRO A 1127 -26.49 -4.37 14.21
CA PRO A 1127 -25.98 -3.94 15.50
C PRO A 1127 -26.94 -4.26 16.65
N GLY A 1128 -26.43 -4.78 17.77
CA GLY A 1128 -27.25 -5.20 18.91
C GLY A 1128 -26.44 -5.79 20.07
N GLU A 1129 -27.12 -6.35 21.07
CA GLU A 1129 -26.51 -7.02 22.23
C GLU A 1129 -26.81 -8.53 22.24
N ILE A 1130 -25.82 -9.39 22.48
CA ILE A 1130 -26.03 -10.84 22.55
C ILE A 1130 -26.79 -11.22 23.82
N LEU A 1131 -28.01 -11.75 23.69
CA LEU A 1131 -28.81 -12.22 24.83
C LEU A 1131 -28.53 -13.66 25.21
N ALA A 1132 -28.26 -14.52 24.23
CA ALA A 1132 -28.04 -15.93 24.46
C ALA A 1132 -27.19 -16.56 23.37
N ILE A 1133 -26.38 -17.54 23.77
CA ILE A 1133 -25.62 -18.42 22.88
C ILE A 1133 -26.17 -19.83 23.09
N LYS A 1134 -26.62 -20.47 22.01
CA LYS A 1134 -27.36 -21.75 22.05
C LYS A 1134 -26.50 -22.97 21.77
N VAL A 1135 -25.27 -22.78 21.32
CA VAL A 1135 -24.33 -23.84 20.93
C VAL A 1135 -22.92 -23.53 21.48
N LYS A 1136 -22.08 -24.56 21.59
CA LYS A 1136 -20.70 -24.47 22.06
C LYS A 1136 -19.73 -24.91 20.98
N GLN A 1137 -18.47 -24.51 21.14
CA GLN A 1137 -17.40 -24.99 20.27
C GLN A 1137 -17.33 -26.52 20.30
N GLY A 1138 -17.34 -27.14 19.12
CA GLY A 1138 -17.34 -28.58 18.93
C GLY A 1138 -18.72 -29.20 18.69
N ASP A 1139 -19.82 -28.46 18.87
CA ASP A 1139 -21.18 -28.97 18.65
C ASP A 1139 -21.46 -29.17 17.14
N ALA A 1140 -22.19 -30.23 16.81
CA ALA A 1140 -22.76 -30.40 15.48
C ALA A 1140 -24.06 -29.59 15.35
N VAL A 1141 -24.22 -28.88 14.23
CA VAL A 1141 -25.38 -28.03 13.96
C VAL A 1141 -25.96 -28.31 12.58
N GLU A 1142 -27.29 -28.28 12.46
CA GLU A 1142 -28.01 -28.41 11.19
C GLU A 1142 -28.34 -27.04 10.59
N LYS A 1143 -28.38 -26.94 9.25
CA LYS A 1143 -28.81 -25.72 8.57
C LYS A 1143 -30.18 -25.26 9.07
N GLY A 1144 -30.25 -24.01 9.52
CA GLY A 1144 -31.45 -23.38 10.10
C GLY A 1144 -31.53 -23.46 11.63
N GLN A 1145 -30.70 -24.27 12.29
CA GLN A 1145 -30.64 -24.37 13.75
C GLN A 1145 -30.19 -23.04 14.38
N ALA A 1146 -30.85 -22.65 15.48
CA ALA A 1146 -30.54 -21.41 16.20
C ALA A 1146 -29.15 -21.46 16.86
N LEU A 1147 -28.31 -20.47 16.57
CA LEU A 1147 -26.95 -20.36 17.09
C LEU A 1147 -26.84 -19.35 18.23
N ILE A 1148 -27.32 -18.12 18.01
CA ILE A 1148 -27.31 -17.03 19.00
C ILE A 1148 -28.59 -16.19 18.93
N VAL A 1149 -28.85 -15.39 19.95
CA VAL A 1149 -29.95 -14.41 20.00
C VAL A 1149 -29.37 -13.02 20.22
N VAL A 1150 -29.74 -12.06 19.37
CA VAL A 1150 -29.29 -10.67 19.41
C VAL A 1150 -30.47 -9.75 19.73
N SER A 1151 -30.32 -8.82 20.67
CA SER A 1151 -31.27 -7.76 20.97
C SER A 1151 -30.91 -6.49 20.23
N ALA A 1152 -31.82 -5.96 19.43
CA ALA A 1152 -31.65 -4.67 18.77
C ALA A 1152 -32.98 -3.92 18.72
N MET A 1153 -32.98 -2.63 19.07
CA MET A 1153 -34.17 -1.78 19.06
C MET A 1153 -35.38 -2.37 19.84
N LYS A 1154 -35.12 -3.04 20.97
CA LYS A 1154 -36.13 -3.75 21.79
C LYS A 1154 -36.77 -4.98 21.12
N MET A 1155 -36.18 -5.47 20.03
CA MET A 1155 -36.57 -6.73 19.37
C MET A 1155 -35.47 -7.78 19.54
N GLU A 1156 -35.86 -9.04 19.72
CA GLU A 1156 -34.95 -10.19 19.76
C GLU A 1156 -34.91 -10.87 18.39
N LEU A 1157 -33.71 -11.09 17.86
CA LEU A 1157 -33.49 -11.76 16.58
C LEU A 1157 -32.63 -13.00 16.78
N VAL A 1158 -33.10 -14.14 16.28
CA VAL A 1158 -32.35 -15.39 16.31
C VAL A 1158 -31.47 -15.49 15.07
N VAL A 1159 -30.18 -15.69 15.26
CA VAL A 1159 -29.22 -15.97 14.17
C VAL A 1159 -29.08 -17.48 14.04
N SER A 1160 -29.39 -18.00 12.84
CA SER A 1160 -29.40 -19.43 12.55
C SER A 1160 -28.22 -19.88 11.71
N ALA A 1161 -27.90 -21.18 11.77
CA ALA A 1161 -26.82 -21.80 11.01
C ALA A 1161 -27.09 -21.75 9.49
N PRO A 1162 -26.20 -21.15 8.67
CA PRO A 1162 -26.38 -21.09 7.22
C PRO A 1162 -26.09 -22.42 6.52
N ILE A 1163 -25.32 -23.30 7.17
CA ILE A 1163 -24.90 -24.63 6.68
C ILE A 1163 -25.00 -25.66 7.81
N THR A 1164 -25.10 -26.94 7.43
CA THR A 1164 -24.91 -28.06 8.36
C THR A 1164 -23.41 -28.30 8.52
N GLY A 1165 -22.92 -28.41 9.75
CA GLY A 1165 -21.49 -28.54 10.04
C GLY A 1165 -21.19 -28.59 11.53
N LYS A 1166 -19.92 -28.42 11.90
CA LYS A 1166 -19.47 -28.39 13.29
C LYS A 1166 -19.08 -26.98 13.69
N VAL A 1167 -19.42 -26.55 14.91
CA VAL A 1167 -19.03 -25.23 15.44
C VAL A 1167 -17.53 -25.24 15.69
N LYS A 1168 -16.77 -24.57 14.82
CA LYS A 1168 -15.31 -24.47 14.92
C LYS A 1168 -14.88 -23.52 16.03
N SER A 1169 -15.55 -22.38 16.17
CA SER A 1169 -15.22 -21.34 17.17
C SER A 1169 -16.41 -20.39 17.39
N VAL A 1170 -16.56 -19.89 18.62
CA VAL A 1170 -17.54 -18.88 19.01
C VAL A 1170 -16.79 -17.62 19.45
N TYR A 1171 -17.12 -16.47 18.86
CA TYR A 1171 -16.33 -15.23 18.99
C TYR A 1171 -17.01 -14.16 19.86
N VAL A 1172 -18.16 -14.48 20.47
CA VAL A 1172 -18.95 -13.55 21.29
C VAL A 1172 -19.33 -14.18 22.62
N THR A 1173 -19.55 -13.34 23.63
CA THR A 1173 -20.13 -13.74 24.92
C THR A 1173 -21.52 -13.12 25.14
N VAL A 1174 -22.30 -13.65 26.10
CA VAL A 1174 -23.59 -13.04 26.47
C VAL A 1174 -23.35 -11.63 27.04
N LYS A 1175 -24.17 -10.65 26.65
CA LYS A 1175 -24.07 -9.19 26.84
C LYS A 1175 -23.07 -8.45 25.94
N ASP A 1176 -22.45 -9.13 24.99
CA ASP A 1176 -21.59 -8.48 24.01
C ASP A 1176 -22.38 -7.56 23.08
N LYS A 1177 -21.92 -6.32 22.90
CA LYS A 1177 -22.47 -5.41 21.89
C LYS A 1177 -21.81 -5.62 20.55
N VAL A 1178 -22.52 -6.15 19.56
CA VAL A 1178 -22.05 -6.42 18.20
C VAL A 1178 -22.50 -5.34 17.23
N GLU A 1179 -21.71 -5.08 16.19
CA GLU A 1179 -22.10 -4.30 15.01
C GLU A 1179 -22.63 -5.20 13.89
N GLY A 1180 -23.19 -4.59 12.84
CA GLY A 1180 -23.53 -5.29 11.62
C GLY A 1180 -22.31 -6.01 11.03
N ASN A 1181 -22.51 -7.28 10.70
CA ASN A 1181 -21.56 -8.23 10.12
C ASN A 1181 -20.38 -8.62 11.02
N ASP A 1182 -20.39 -8.29 12.32
CA ASP A 1182 -19.41 -8.84 13.27
C ASP A 1182 -19.48 -10.36 13.28
N LEU A 1183 -18.34 -11.04 13.14
CA LEU A 1183 -18.21 -12.48 13.20
C LEU A 1183 -18.64 -12.95 14.59
N VAL A 1184 -19.70 -13.75 14.63
CA VAL A 1184 -20.21 -14.32 15.87
C VAL A 1184 -19.76 -15.78 16.04
N MET A 1185 -19.63 -16.52 14.94
CA MET A 1185 -19.33 -17.95 14.96
C MET A 1185 -18.74 -18.43 13.63
N ASP A 1186 -17.83 -19.40 13.68
CA ASP A 1186 -17.38 -20.15 12.48
C ASP A 1186 -17.88 -21.59 12.55
N LEU A 1187 -18.34 -22.09 11.40
CA LEU A 1187 -18.74 -23.47 11.15
C LEU A 1187 -17.76 -24.11 10.17
N GLU A 1188 -17.42 -25.37 10.40
CA GLU A 1188 -16.62 -26.24 9.50
C GLU A 1188 -17.43 -27.38 8.90
#